data_AF-A0A5J4X1Q9-F1
#
_entry.id   AF-A0A5J4X1Q9-F1
#
_cell.length_a   1.000
_cell.length_b   1.000
_cell.length_c   1.000
_cell.angle_alpha   90.00
_cell.angle_beta   90.00
_cell.angle_gamma   90.00
#
_symmetry.space_group_name_H-M   'P 1'
#
loop_
_entity.id
_entity.type
_entity.pdbx_description
1 polymer ?
#
loop_
_entity_poly.entity_id
_entity_poly.type
_entity_poly.pdbx_seq_one_letter_code
_entity_poly.pdbx_strand_id
1 'polypeptide(L)'
;MFIFIILATLTALNAENFTVSTEDQLKNAFVSIGGASSGPSHTITVSGTINVLAQINYMGLNDKDIVIRGISNAIITSSVSDTALFNLGGNNLALTLQDITLQDDGNYGLIQFQGSALIINSGTLTSGGTNSLIRTTNADVTIGATAAPVFRGVKILEIANTAPVGINPYRTVVITRGTFQLPAGSGSAGIQIVINNAAATFGINTTVSPTFTGLELLQVTGSTLNVAFSTIVGTLLAPAQIRISNSTLTYGSSTFNPTATNLEVIDIRNSNLVVNRGNLSGTATNGLQILISYTSFVTIGGQNTTNPTFANLDVITVDISQLDVLGGAFTARNPQATLITATNSDVNIGRVAAPTPTLTFSASKVLDVTGGTLNIYWGTLTGINPDTAIVKTLDTPVFIGGGPAAIFNGAKALDITKGSLNITNGTFTGQSNILLAIITLRDVSAVIGSGFFPTFAGYNILDTYGGSLNLNGGVSRQIETYQTPGTIWTFNDTIVTIGLPLDQYASSTPMFQGFGLLTVIGGEITVLSGTFNGITAGSSIIASDTKFTIDNKQNFPYFTQIILLQLTRGKLDLINFSFSGLTDGFMIQAIEADVTIGDVTALTNFGTMNYQHKPRYTAVYLIACKSVIIQKQTFSLLRNQNEGQAVDIFYTPGVYARASPDTQLTITDCIFSNNTYSGHGAMSGALFIDFIGSATSNADGFILIQNTCFTDNIGTIAGAIVFKGKSSSPITLNNLLFKGNRYTGSASFPKKKASGIFTFEDISSQLGDNPFATCYAPHKDPSSYSPDEAYGNQQPFYASLKSDILVPYLESQSTIAYVSNSQTGDDIYPEFNVAFGTLSNHGGQVFVLDDAFNCIGTTIFAINQEITISPSLPNTKLYNLMVSSSPLYVTSFGLLIMSDFNAIQGDDTELGAQTGRSEFFYIGGWAEVRLTKINFSTNYRPGVTGRTFIYISTGSLLLDECSFSGGQFVQYDSQVTIANPQKIVIKKSNFTDALGYGNYTAALGFTSVSDISQISITDSIFSNNKQSTPGGSTFYAGAIHVSFQGANHQRFDFSRNTFTNNSGQYAGAIYIQYPQAPSVTLDKFIFEGCIFNGNTLTNSQQSDIYFSHPLNAYFSATGYYYHPLEVTSDPSAVDETLEVTLQRNIPNSEFYKFKTVSSALIFAGRFRDYPKSPITIIDSITSLTSEAITGND
;
A
#
# COMPACT_ATOMS: atom_id res chain seq x y z
N MET A 1 90.96 -6.66 -25.21
CA MET A 1 89.59 -6.22 -25.53
C MET A 1 89.46 -5.81 -27.02
N PHE A 2 89.93 -6.65 -27.95
CA PHE A 2 89.86 -6.41 -29.41
C PHE A 2 89.39 -7.66 -30.20
N ILE A 3 89.19 -8.80 -29.53
CA ILE A 3 88.84 -10.09 -30.16
C ILE A 3 87.31 -10.32 -30.24
N PHE A 4 86.51 -9.60 -29.45
CA PHE A 4 85.05 -9.77 -29.45
C PHE A 4 84.30 -8.94 -30.52
N ILE A 5 84.94 -7.92 -31.11
CA ILE A 5 84.32 -7.08 -32.16
C ILE A 5 84.48 -7.69 -33.56
N ILE A 6 85.49 -8.55 -33.75
CA ILE A 6 85.74 -9.24 -35.03
C ILE A 6 84.81 -10.47 -35.22
N LEU A 7 84.32 -11.09 -34.14
CA LEU A 7 83.47 -12.28 -34.25
C LEU A 7 82.00 -11.95 -34.59
N ALA A 8 81.50 -10.76 -34.22
CA ALA A 8 80.17 -10.28 -34.61
C ALA A 8 80.11 -9.73 -36.05
N THR A 9 81.26 -9.44 -36.65
CA THR A 9 81.36 -9.00 -38.06
C THR A 9 81.63 -10.14 -39.04
N LEU A 10 82.00 -11.34 -38.56
CA LEU A 10 82.28 -12.50 -39.43
C LEU A 10 81.04 -13.34 -39.78
N THR A 11 79.94 -13.24 -39.02
CA THR A 11 78.68 -13.98 -39.31
C THR A 11 77.80 -13.31 -40.38
N ALA A 12 78.18 -12.12 -40.87
CA ALA A 12 77.48 -11.40 -41.94
C ALA A 12 78.07 -11.61 -43.35
N LEU A 13 79.12 -12.46 -43.49
CA LEU A 13 79.92 -12.56 -44.71
C LEU A 13 79.52 -13.68 -45.69
N ASN A 14 78.46 -14.44 -45.42
CA ASN A 14 78.04 -15.57 -46.28
C ASN A 14 76.65 -15.43 -46.93
N ALA A 15 75.99 -14.26 -46.89
CA ALA A 15 74.73 -14.07 -47.63
C ALA A 15 74.98 -14.11 -49.14
N GLU A 16 74.53 -15.17 -49.82
CA GLU A 16 74.55 -15.23 -51.28
C GLU A 16 73.52 -14.23 -51.84
N ASN A 17 74.04 -13.19 -52.49
CA ASN A 17 73.24 -12.15 -53.12
C ASN A 17 73.25 -12.35 -54.64
N PHE A 18 72.07 -12.47 -55.23
CA PHE A 18 71.87 -12.55 -56.67
C PHE A 18 71.27 -11.24 -57.16
N THR A 19 71.83 -10.63 -58.21
CA THR A 19 71.19 -9.50 -58.90
C THR A 19 70.65 -10.01 -60.22
N VAL A 20 69.34 -9.82 -60.46
CA VAL A 20 68.63 -10.38 -61.61
C VAL A 20 67.86 -9.31 -62.37
N SER A 21 67.90 -9.38 -63.70
CA SER A 21 67.15 -8.52 -64.62
C SER A 21 66.52 -9.28 -65.79
N THR A 22 66.67 -10.62 -65.86
CA THR A 22 66.04 -11.49 -66.86
C THR A 22 65.44 -12.75 -66.22
N GLU A 23 64.55 -13.44 -66.95
CA GLU A 23 63.92 -14.69 -66.49
C GLU A 23 64.95 -15.79 -66.19
N ASP A 24 65.94 -15.97 -67.08
CA ASP A 24 67.00 -16.99 -66.92
C ASP A 24 67.85 -16.72 -65.67
N GLN A 25 68.16 -15.45 -65.39
CA GLN A 25 68.90 -15.08 -64.18
C GLN A 25 68.09 -15.37 -62.91
N LEU A 26 66.78 -15.09 -62.93
CA LEU A 26 65.88 -15.40 -61.82
C LEU A 26 65.77 -16.92 -61.60
N LYS A 27 65.62 -17.72 -62.66
CA LYS A 27 65.62 -19.19 -62.58
C LYS A 27 66.94 -19.72 -62.04
N ASN A 28 68.07 -19.25 -62.57
CA ASN A 28 69.41 -19.67 -62.14
C ASN A 28 69.70 -19.33 -60.67
N ALA A 29 69.16 -18.21 -60.17
CA ALA A 29 69.24 -17.88 -58.75
C ALA A 29 68.55 -18.94 -57.89
N PHE A 30 67.33 -19.36 -58.24
CA PHE A 30 66.64 -20.44 -57.51
C PHE A 30 67.32 -21.81 -57.63
N VAL A 31 67.87 -22.16 -58.80
CA VAL A 31 68.71 -23.37 -58.95
C VAL A 31 69.89 -23.33 -57.98
N SER A 32 70.59 -22.19 -57.92
CA SER A 32 71.77 -22.01 -57.06
C SER A 32 71.41 -22.13 -55.58
N ILE A 33 70.33 -21.48 -55.16
CA ILE A 33 69.82 -21.55 -53.77
C ILE A 33 69.43 -22.98 -53.39
N GLY A 34 68.77 -23.71 -54.30
CA GLY A 34 68.36 -25.10 -54.10
C GLY A 34 69.54 -26.07 -53.99
N GLY A 35 70.67 -25.79 -54.64
CA GLY A 35 71.88 -26.61 -54.60
C GLY A 35 72.79 -26.35 -53.39
N ALA A 36 72.61 -25.26 -52.66
CA ALA A 36 73.46 -24.91 -51.52
C ALA A 36 73.20 -25.81 -50.29
N SER A 37 74.26 -26.28 -49.61
CA SER A 37 74.15 -27.04 -48.36
C SER A 37 73.85 -26.09 -47.19
N SER A 38 72.60 -26.08 -46.69
CA SER A 38 72.08 -25.38 -45.48
C SER A 38 72.83 -24.15 -44.93
N GLY A 39 72.15 -22.97 -44.93
CA GLY A 39 72.57 -21.65 -44.41
C GLY A 39 73.31 -20.77 -45.43
N PRO A 40 73.26 -19.41 -45.40
CA PRO A 40 72.46 -18.44 -44.63
C PRO A 40 71.31 -17.81 -45.46
N SER A 41 70.77 -16.66 -45.07
CA SER A 41 69.74 -15.91 -45.83
C SER A 41 70.24 -15.57 -47.25
N HIS A 42 69.45 -15.89 -48.27
CA HIS A 42 69.72 -15.65 -49.68
C HIS A 42 68.91 -14.45 -50.18
N THR A 43 69.53 -13.47 -50.81
CA THR A 43 68.81 -12.31 -51.35
C THR A 43 68.84 -12.28 -52.87
N ILE A 44 67.67 -12.23 -53.50
CA ILE A 44 67.50 -11.98 -54.93
C ILE A 44 67.08 -10.52 -55.11
N THR A 45 67.98 -9.70 -55.62
CA THR A 45 67.74 -8.29 -55.96
C THR A 45 67.30 -8.17 -57.41
N VAL A 46 66.05 -7.76 -57.64
CA VAL A 46 65.50 -7.52 -58.97
C VAL A 46 65.74 -6.07 -59.34
N SER A 47 66.45 -5.81 -60.45
CA SER A 47 66.88 -4.45 -60.83
C SER A 47 66.17 -3.88 -62.07
N GLY A 48 65.12 -4.53 -62.56
CA GLY A 48 64.37 -4.12 -63.75
C GLY A 48 63.04 -4.87 -63.91
N THR A 49 62.46 -4.83 -65.11
CA THR A 49 61.25 -5.59 -65.47
C THR A 49 61.63 -6.96 -66.02
N ILE A 50 61.16 -8.02 -65.37
CA ILE A 50 61.33 -9.42 -65.80
C ILE A 50 59.96 -9.94 -66.26
N ASN A 51 59.86 -10.38 -67.52
CA ASN A 51 58.69 -11.15 -67.97
C ASN A 51 59.01 -12.65 -67.83
N VAL A 52 58.18 -13.39 -67.11
CA VAL A 52 58.34 -14.82 -66.84
C VAL A 52 57.30 -15.59 -67.64
N LEU A 53 57.77 -16.43 -68.56
CA LEU A 53 56.93 -17.19 -69.47
C LEU A 53 56.55 -18.58 -68.93
N ALA A 54 57.32 -19.12 -67.99
CA ALA A 54 57.07 -20.42 -67.36
C ALA A 54 57.18 -20.36 -65.84
N GLN A 55 56.37 -21.16 -65.13
CA GLN A 55 56.37 -21.21 -63.67
C GLN A 55 57.77 -21.44 -63.09
N ILE A 56 58.11 -20.68 -62.04
CA ILE A 56 59.29 -20.91 -61.21
C ILE A 56 58.91 -21.93 -60.14
N ASN A 57 59.27 -23.19 -60.37
CA ASN A 57 58.85 -24.33 -59.55
C ASN A 57 60.04 -24.98 -58.82
N TYR A 58 60.08 -24.87 -57.50
CA TYR A 58 61.11 -25.46 -56.65
C TYR A 58 60.54 -25.95 -55.32
N MET A 59 60.33 -27.27 -55.19
CA MET A 59 59.70 -27.91 -54.02
C MET A 59 60.68 -28.53 -53.00
N GLY A 60 61.98 -28.29 -53.16
CA GLY A 60 63.04 -28.88 -52.33
C GLY A 60 63.91 -27.85 -51.58
N LEU A 61 63.42 -26.64 -51.33
CA LEU A 61 64.16 -25.53 -50.73
C LEU A 61 64.26 -25.66 -49.20
N ASN A 62 64.78 -26.79 -48.73
CA ASN A 62 64.85 -27.10 -47.29
C ASN A 62 65.85 -26.18 -46.57
N ASP A 63 65.47 -25.69 -45.38
CA ASP A 63 66.28 -24.85 -44.50
C ASP A 63 66.83 -23.59 -45.20
N LYS A 64 66.00 -22.97 -46.05
CA LYS A 64 66.32 -21.73 -46.79
C LYS A 64 65.53 -20.54 -46.25
N ASP A 65 66.19 -19.40 -46.18
CA ASP A 65 65.57 -18.10 -46.02
C ASP A 65 65.86 -17.28 -47.27
N ILE A 66 64.83 -16.92 -48.03
CA ILE A 66 64.94 -16.27 -49.33
C ILE A 66 64.28 -14.90 -49.26
N VAL A 67 65.02 -13.85 -49.59
CA VAL A 67 64.51 -12.48 -49.71
C VAL A 67 64.48 -12.07 -51.19
N ILE A 68 63.31 -11.82 -51.76
CA ILE A 68 63.18 -11.19 -53.08
C ILE A 68 62.93 -9.71 -52.87
N ARG A 69 63.90 -8.89 -53.29
CA ARG A 69 63.86 -7.43 -53.14
C ARG A 69 63.87 -6.72 -54.49
N GLY A 70 62.92 -5.82 -54.71
CA GLY A 70 62.96 -4.90 -55.85
C GLY A 70 63.82 -3.65 -55.56
N ILE A 71 64.53 -3.17 -56.57
CA ILE A 71 65.12 -1.82 -56.59
C ILE A 71 64.65 -1.08 -57.85
N SER A 72 64.61 0.25 -57.81
CA SER A 72 64.29 1.09 -58.99
C SER A 72 62.94 0.77 -59.67
N ASN A 73 61.88 0.56 -58.90
CA ASN A 73 60.54 0.16 -59.40
C ASN A 73 60.53 -1.18 -60.16
N ALA A 74 61.34 -2.14 -59.72
CA ALA A 74 61.37 -3.48 -60.32
C ALA A 74 59.98 -4.15 -60.37
N ILE A 75 59.74 -4.87 -61.47
CA ILE A 75 58.49 -5.57 -61.76
C ILE A 75 58.83 -6.99 -62.22
N ILE A 76 58.16 -8.00 -61.68
CA ILE A 76 58.10 -9.34 -62.28
C ILE A 76 56.69 -9.51 -62.84
N THR A 77 56.59 -9.60 -64.15
CA THR A 77 55.34 -9.90 -64.86
C THR A 77 55.29 -11.39 -65.18
N SER A 78 54.25 -12.07 -64.74
CA SER A 78 53.96 -13.48 -65.04
C SER A 78 53.04 -13.56 -66.24
N SER A 79 53.51 -14.17 -67.34
CA SER A 79 52.69 -14.58 -68.47
C SER A 79 52.27 -16.06 -68.38
N VAL A 80 52.47 -16.70 -67.21
CA VAL A 80 52.18 -18.12 -66.97
C VAL A 80 50.67 -18.35 -66.98
N SER A 81 50.18 -19.18 -67.91
CA SER A 81 48.76 -19.28 -68.27
C SER A 81 48.07 -20.58 -67.81
N ASP A 82 48.65 -21.30 -66.85
CA ASP A 82 48.07 -22.53 -66.30
C ASP A 82 48.27 -22.70 -64.78
N THR A 83 49.21 -21.96 -64.19
CA THR A 83 49.68 -22.13 -62.81
C THR A 83 50.21 -20.83 -62.23
N ALA A 84 50.44 -20.78 -60.91
CA ALA A 84 50.99 -19.59 -60.25
C ALA A 84 52.43 -19.29 -60.69
N LEU A 85 52.83 -18.02 -60.72
CA LEU A 85 54.21 -17.59 -61.05
C LEU A 85 55.28 -18.36 -60.26
N PHE A 86 55.14 -18.39 -58.94
CA PHE A 86 56.02 -19.10 -58.02
C PHE A 86 55.30 -20.31 -57.44
N ASN A 87 55.88 -21.50 -57.57
CA ASN A 87 55.52 -22.68 -56.78
C ASN A 87 56.72 -23.11 -55.95
N LEU A 88 56.77 -22.68 -54.69
CA LEU A 88 57.94 -22.79 -53.84
C LEU A 88 57.62 -23.64 -52.60
N GLY A 89 58.46 -24.63 -52.35
CA GLY A 89 58.25 -25.61 -51.29
C GLY A 89 59.56 -26.04 -50.62
N GLY A 90 59.52 -26.27 -49.32
CA GLY A 90 60.63 -26.83 -48.56
C GLY A 90 60.34 -26.92 -47.06
N ASN A 91 60.95 -27.90 -46.39
CA ASN A 91 60.92 -27.96 -44.92
C ASN A 91 61.69 -26.76 -44.36
N ASN A 92 61.08 -26.02 -43.43
CA ASN A 92 61.68 -24.83 -42.82
C ASN A 92 62.08 -23.72 -43.82
N LEU A 93 61.37 -23.61 -44.94
CA LEU A 93 61.54 -22.55 -45.93
C LEU A 93 60.89 -21.23 -45.47
N ALA A 94 61.65 -20.13 -45.44
CA ALA A 94 61.14 -18.78 -45.30
C ALA A 94 61.29 -17.99 -46.62
N LEU A 95 60.23 -17.27 -47.02
CA LEU A 95 60.23 -16.37 -48.18
C LEU A 95 59.82 -14.96 -47.75
N THR A 96 60.64 -13.97 -48.04
CA THR A 96 60.38 -12.55 -47.81
C THR A 96 60.29 -11.78 -49.13
N LEU A 97 59.19 -11.07 -49.35
CA LEU A 97 59.03 -10.12 -50.45
C LEU A 97 59.16 -8.68 -49.93
N GLN A 98 59.95 -7.87 -50.63
CA GLN A 98 60.19 -6.48 -50.26
C GLN A 98 60.35 -5.59 -51.49
N ASP A 99 59.66 -4.44 -51.50
CA ASP A 99 59.82 -3.35 -52.48
C ASP A 99 59.71 -3.81 -53.95
N ILE A 100 58.94 -4.88 -54.21
CA ILE A 100 58.81 -5.51 -55.53
C ILE A 100 57.36 -5.44 -56.05
N THR A 101 57.18 -5.22 -57.35
CA THR A 101 55.88 -5.39 -58.00
C THR A 101 55.80 -6.76 -58.66
N LEU A 102 54.77 -7.53 -58.33
CA LEU A 102 54.44 -8.79 -59.00
C LEU A 102 53.11 -8.61 -59.75
N GLN A 103 53.12 -8.86 -61.06
CA GLN A 103 51.95 -8.72 -61.92
C GLN A 103 51.65 -10.04 -62.59
N ASP A 104 50.43 -10.54 -62.47
CA ASP A 104 49.95 -11.77 -63.07
C ASP A 104 49.06 -11.46 -64.28
N ASP A 105 49.69 -11.38 -65.46
CA ASP A 105 49.00 -11.20 -66.74
C ASP A 105 48.40 -12.52 -67.25
N GLY A 106 48.91 -13.65 -66.74
CA GLY A 106 48.40 -14.97 -67.02
C GLY A 106 47.05 -15.28 -66.35
N ASN A 107 46.75 -14.65 -65.21
CA ASN A 107 45.53 -14.80 -64.40
C ASN A 107 45.43 -16.13 -63.61
N TYR A 108 46.56 -16.78 -63.29
CA TYR A 108 46.63 -18.06 -62.57
C TYR A 108 47.25 -17.97 -61.17
N GLY A 109 47.49 -16.76 -60.67
CA GLY A 109 48.02 -16.49 -59.33
C GLY A 109 49.51 -16.18 -59.34
N LEU A 110 50.02 -15.65 -58.23
CA LEU A 110 51.42 -15.24 -58.10
C LEU A 110 52.24 -16.23 -57.27
N ILE A 111 51.67 -16.76 -56.20
CA ILE A 111 52.44 -17.56 -55.23
C ILE A 111 51.64 -18.76 -54.78
N GLN A 112 52.20 -19.95 -54.97
CA GLN A 112 51.85 -21.18 -54.28
C GLN A 112 53.03 -21.55 -53.37
N PHE A 113 52.79 -21.57 -52.05
CA PHE A 113 53.87 -21.67 -51.06
C PHE A 113 53.62 -22.77 -50.02
N GLN A 114 54.66 -23.58 -49.77
CA GLN A 114 54.71 -24.56 -48.69
C GLN A 114 56.03 -24.44 -47.93
N GLY A 115 56.01 -23.87 -46.72
CA GLY A 115 57.23 -23.60 -45.95
C GLY A 115 56.98 -23.29 -44.49
N SER A 116 57.99 -22.79 -43.76
CA SER A 116 57.80 -22.26 -42.42
C SER A 116 57.17 -20.87 -42.42
N ALA A 117 57.62 -19.94 -43.30
CA ALA A 117 57.14 -18.55 -43.27
C ALA A 117 57.06 -17.88 -44.66
N LEU A 118 55.99 -17.11 -44.89
CA LEU A 118 55.83 -16.17 -45.99
C LEU A 118 55.67 -14.75 -45.42
N ILE A 119 56.59 -13.85 -45.75
CA ILE A 119 56.63 -12.47 -45.26
C ILE A 119 56.51 -11.53 -46.46
N ILE A 120 55.55 -10.60 -46.42
CA ILE A 120 55.38 -9.57 -47.46
C ILE A 120 55.44 -8.21 -46.78
N ASN A 121 56.58 -7.54 -46.91
CA ASN A 121 56.85 -6.28 -46.23
C ASN A 121 56.34 -5.05 -47.00
N SER A 122 56.55 -5.03 -48.31
CA SER A 122 56.17 -3.94 -49.22
C SER A 122 56.09 -4.44 -50.65
N GLY A 123 55.48 -3.65 -51.53
CA GLY A 123 55.32 -3.98 -52.93
C GLY A 123 53.87 -3.93 -53.40
N THR A 124 53.66 -4.22 -54.67
CA THR A 124 52.34 -4.32 -55.28
C THR A 124 52.17 -5.69 -55.92
N LEU A 125 51.12 -6.43 -55.55
CA LEU A 125 50.80 -7.72 -56.14
C LEU A 125 49.45 -7.60 -56.87
N THR A 126 49.43 -7.83 -58.17
CA THR A 126 48.24 -7.61 -59.02
C THR A 126 47.94 -8.83 -59.89
N SER A 127 46.66 -9.22 -60.01
CA SER A 127 46.16 -10.21 -60.98
C SER A 127 44.78 -9.80 -61.46
N GLY A 128 44.47 -9.95 -62.74
CA GLY A 128 43.10 -9.77 -63.27
C GLY A 128 42.19 -10.99 -63.08
N GLY A 129 42.75 -12.13 -62.64
CA GLY A 129 42.08 -13.42 -62.55
C GLY A 129 41.23 -13.64 -61.30
N THR A 130 40.42 -14.69 -61.35
CA THR A 130 39.62 -15.19 -60.21
C THR A 130 40.39 -16.16 -59.30
N ASN A 131 41.57 -16.63 -59.74
CA ASN A 131 42.44 -17.51 -58.95
C ASN A 131 43.04 -16.80 -57.74
N SER A 132 43.49 -17.59 -56.76
CA SER A 132 44.14 -17.07 -55.56
C SER A 132 45.46 -16.39 -55.92
N LEU A 133 45.60 -15.11 -55.57
CA LEU A 133 46.83 -14.33 -55.73
C LEU A 133 47.98 -15.01 -54.96
N ILE A 134 47.68 -15.41 -53.73
CA ILE A 134 48.57 -16.17 -52.85
C ILE A 134 47.80 -17.36 -52.29
N ARG A 135 48.38 -18.54 -52.46
CA ARG A 135 47.94 -19.79 -51.85
C ARG A 135 49.06 -20.33 -50.97
N THR A 136 48.77 -20.59 -49.69
CA THR A 136 49.76 -21.16 -48.77
C THR A 136 49.25 -22.45 -48.12
N THR A 137 50.19 -23.34 -47.81
CA THR A 137 49.92 -24.57 -47.07
C THR A 137 50.98 -24.80 -46.01
N ASN A 138 50.54 -25.01 -44.78
CA ASN A 138 51.39 -25.26 -43.61
C ASN A 138 52.45 -24.19 -43.34
N ALA A 139 52.15 -22.91 -43.57
CA ALA A 139 53.08 -21.79 -43.42
C ALA A 139 52.52 -20.66 -42.54
N ASP A 140 53.41 -19.98 -41.80
CA ASP A 140 53.11 -18.70 -41.15
C ASP A 140 53.11 -17.59 -42.19
N VAL A 141 52.12 -16.70 -42.17
CA VAL A 141 51.98 -15.59 -43.13
C VAL A 141 52.04 -14.26 -42.40
N THR A 142 52.98 -13.38 -42.76
CA THR A 142 53.09 -12.03 -42.21
C THR A 142 53.02 -11.00 -43.32
N ILE A 143 52.10 -10.05 -43.22
CA ILE A 143 51.89 -8.99 -44.21
C ILE A 143 52.02 -7.61 -43.54
N GLY A 144 52.86 -6.76 -44.13
CA GLY A 144 53.00 -5.36 -43.78
C GLY A 144 53.67 -5.11 -42.42
N ALA A 145 54.61 -5.96 -42.01
CA ALA A 145 55.32 -5.78 -40.75
C ALA A 145 56.07 -4.43 -40.71
N THR A 146 56.73 -4.06 -41.81
CA THR A 146 57.55 -2.84 -41.89
C THR A 146 56.96 -1.73 -42.78
N ALA A 147 56.20 -2.07 -43.82
CA ALA A 147 55.62 -1.12 -44.78
C ALA A 147 54.23 -1.58 -45.25
N ALA A 148 53.58 -0.82 -46.15
CA ALA A 148 52.21 -1.05 -46.59
C ALA A 148 52.14 -1.64 -48.01
N PRO A 149 52.08 -2.98 -48.15
CA PRO A 149 51.89 -3.61 -49.46
C PRO A 149 50.48 -3.35 -50.03
N VAL A 150 50.37 -3.40 -51.35
CA VAL A 150 49.10 -3.26 -52.09
C VAL A 150 48.78 -4.57 -52.80
N PHE A 151 47.59 -5.09 -52.59
CA PHE A 151 47.07 -6.28 -53.25
C PHE A 151 45.87 -5.90 -54.12
N ARG A 152 45.95 -6.26 -55.41
CA ARG A 152 44.89 -6.06 -56.40
C ARG A 152 44.51 -7.41 -57.01
N GLY A 153 43.44 -8.03 -56.52
CA GLY A 153 43.02 -9.35 -56.98
C GLY A 153 41.61 -9.69 -56.49
N VAL A 154 41.01 -10.74 -57.03
CA VAL A 154 39.71 -11.24 -56.59
C VAL A 154 39.89 -12.07 -55.32
N LYS A 155 40.50 -13.25 -55.40
CA LYS A 155 40.84 -14.06 -54.23
C LYS A 155 42.26 -13.76 -53.81
N ILE A 156 42.44 -12.94 -52.77
CA ILE A 156 43.78 -12.42 -52.43
C ILE A 156 44.58 -13.44 -51.63
N LEU A 157 43.96 -14.05 -50.61
CA LEU A 157 44.59 -15.03 -49.74
C LEU A 157 43.76 -16.30 -49.66
N GLU A 158 44.41 -17.43 -49.90
CA GLU A 158 43.87 -18.76 -49.62
C GLU A 158 44.89 -19.55 -48.80
N ILE A 159 44.60 -19.69 -47.51
CA ILE A 159 45.49 -20.33 -46.53
C ILE A 159 44.83 -21.62 -46.09
N ALA A 160 45.52 -22.74 -46.30
CA ALA A 160 45.02 -24.07 -45.96
C ALA A 160 46.08 -24.86 -45.19
N ASN A 161 45.97 -24.89 -43.86
CA ASN A 161 46.86 -25.68 -43.03
C ASN A 161 46.23 -27.02 -42.65
N THR A 162 47.07 -28.04 -42.52
CA THR A 162 46.67 -29.41 -42.20
C THR A 162 46.46 -29.64 -40.71
N ALA A 163 47.24 -28.99 -39.85
CA ALA A 163 47.10 -29.07 -38.40
C ALA A 163 46.02 -28.08 -37.90
N PRO A 164 45.05 -28.51 -37.06
CA PRO A 164 44.11 -27.61 -36.40
C PRO A 164 44.80 -26.60 -35.48
N VAL A 165 44.17 -25.45 -35.24
CA VAL A 165 44.65 -24.49 -34.24
C VAL A 165 44.61 -25.12 -32.84
N GLY A 166 45.71 -25.01 -32.09
CA GLY A 166 45.88 -25.59 -30.75
C GLY A 166 46.73 -26.87 -30.70
N ILE A 167 47.02 -27.50 -31.84
CA ILE A 167 47.98 -28.60 -31.94
C ILE A 167 49.29 -28.05 -32.54
N ASN A 168 50.35 -28.08 -31.75
CA ASN A 168 51.66 -27.55 -32.15
C ASN A 168 52.28 -28.40 -33.29
N PRO A 169 52.80 -27.79 -34.37
CA PRO A 169 52.83 -26.34 -34.65
C PRO A 169 51.55 -25.86 -35.34
N TYR A 170 50.80 -24.98 -34.67
CA TYR A 170 49.73 -24.23 -35.32
C TYR A 170 50.33 -23.03 -36.05
N ARG A 171 49.77 -22.70 -37.22
CA ARG A 171 50.25 -21.60 -38.06
C ARG A 171 49.49 -20.31 -37.80
N THR A 172 50.11 -19.20 -38.19
CA THR A 172 49.63 -17.84 -37.94
C THR A 172 49.48 -17.03 -39.22
N VAL A 173 48.57 -16.05 -39.21
CA VAL A 173 48.34 -15.09 -40.30
C VAL A 173 48.26 -13.70 -39.70
N VAL A 174 49.30 -12.89 -39.83
CA VAL A 174 49.37 -11.56 -39.25
C VAL A 174 49.35 -10.51 -40.36
N ILE A 175 48.27 -9.72 -40.44
CA ILE A 175 48.17 -8.58 -41.35
C ILE A 175 48.27 -7.31 -40.52
N THR A 176 49.45 -6.69 -40.51
CA THR A 176 49.71 -5.47 -39.74
C THR A 176 49.19 -4.24 -40.46
N ARG A 177 49.45 -4.12 -41.78
CA ARG A 177 48.96 -3.04 -42.65
C ARG A 177 48.99 -3.46 -44.11
N GLY A 178 48.30 -2.72 -44.97
CA GLY A 178 48.25 -2.95 -46.41
C GLY A 178 46.89 -2.59 -47.00
N THR A 179 46.82 -2.46 -48.32
CA THR A 179 45.57 -2.17 -49.05
C THR A 179 45.18 -3.38 -49.88
N PHE A 180 43.96 -3.87 -49.69
CA PHE A 180 43.39 -5.03 -50.36
C PHE A 180 42.18 -4.57 -51.16
N GLN A 181 42.22 -4.71 -52.49
CA GLN A 181 41.15 -4.21 -53.36
C GLN A 181 41.06 -5.00 -54.66
N LEU A 182 39.97 -4.79 -55.40
CA LEU A 182 39.84 -5.37 -56.73
C LEU A 182 40.81 -4.72 -57.75
N PRO A 183 41.22 -5.45 -58.79
CA PRO A 183 41.84 -4.88 -59.97
C PRO A 183 40.82 -4.01 -60.73
N ALA A 184 41.31 -2.92 -61.35
CA ALA A 184 40.47 -2.09 -62.21
C ALA A 184 39.94 -2.94 -63.39
N GLY A 185 38.62 -2.93 -63.60
CA GLY A 185 37.97 -3.66 -64.71
C GLY A 185 37.80 -5.17 -64.52
N SER A 186 38.05 -5.74 -63.33
CA SER A 186 38.02 -7.20 -63.08
C SER A 186 36.66 -7.91 -63.25
N GLY A 187 35.55 -7.18 -63.41
CA GLY A 187 34.20 -7.75 -63.56
C GLY A 187 33.66 -8.55 -62.36
N SER A 188 34.49 -8.80 -61.34
CA SER A 188 34.14 -9.55 -60.13
C SER A 188 33.40 -8.68 -59.12
N ALA A 189 32.61 -9.32 -58.26
CA ALA A 189 31.80 -8.59 -57.28
C ALA A 189 32.66 -7.97 -56.17
N GLY A 190 33.67 -8.67 -55.65
CA GLY A 190 34.53 -8.15 -54.60
C GLY A 190 35.75 -9.02 -54.32
N ILE A 191 36.51 -8.65 -53.28
CA ILE A 191 37.68 -9.40 -52.83
C ILE A 191 37.31 -10.54 -51.88
N GLN A 192 38.10 -11.61 -51.88
CA GLN A 192 37.91 -12.80 -51.07
C GLN A 192 39.18 -13.16 -50.29
N ILE A 193 39.02 -13.49 -49.02
CA ILE A 193 40.06 -13.96 -48.10
C ILE A 193 39.56 -15.23 -47.41
N VAL A 194 40.32 -16.31 -47.53
CA VAL A 194 39.97 -17.62 -46.97
C VAL A 194 41.12 -18.11 -46.10
N ILE A 195 40.82 -18.36 -44.82
CA ILE A 195 41.79 -18.82 -43.83
C ILE A 195 41.26 -20.08 -43.15
N ASN A 196 41.95 -21.21 -43.37
CA ASN A 196 41.61 -22.48 -42.75
C ASN A 196 42.75 -22.95 -41.84
N ASN A 197 42.42 -23.24 -40.58
CA ASN A 197 43.32 -23.76 -39.56
C ASN A 197 44.57 -22.87 -39.32
N ALA A 198 44.38 -21.56 -39.16
CA ALA A 198 45.49 -20.61 -38.96
C ALA A 198 45.09 -19.40 -38.11
N ALA A 199 45.75 -19.20 -36.96
CA ALA A 199 45.44 -18.10 -36.06
C ALA A 199 45.73 -16.75 -36.74
N ALA A 200 44.68 -16.00 -37.05
CA ALA A 200 44.74 -14.77 -37.81
C ALA A 200 44.63 -13.53 -36.92
N THR A 201 45.40 -12.48 -37.21
CA THR A 201 45.32 -11.16 -36.56
C THR A 201 45.38 -10.04 -37.58
N PHE A 202 44.37 -9.16 -37.59
CA PHE A 202 44.30 -7.98 -38.46
C PHE A 202 44.44 -6.70 -37.64
N GLY A 203 45.50 -5.94 -37.94
CA GLY A 203 45.94 -4.79 -37.16
C GLY A 203 46.55 -5.19 -35.83
N ILE A 204 47.58 -4.49 -35.40
CA ILE A 204 48.28 -4.76 -34.12
C ILE A 204 48.49 -3.51 -33.25
N ASN A 205 48.20 -2.30 -33.76
CA ASN A 205 48.31 -1.04 -33.01
C ASN A 205 47.41 0.07 -33.63
N THR A 206 47.44 1.31 -33.09
CA THR A 206 46.57 2.43 -33.48
C THR A 206 47.03 3.28 -34.65
N THR A 207 48.29 3.19 -35.07
CA THR A 207 48.84 4.12 -36.08
C THR A 207 48.83 3.52 -37.48
N VAL A 208 48.66 2.21 -37.59
CA VAL A 208 48.65 1.47 -38.85
C VAL A 208 47.58 0.38 -38.83
N SER A 209 46.76 0.33 -39.88
CA SER A 209 45.68 -0.63 -40.07
C SER A 209 45.68 -1.20 -41.48
N PRO A 210 45.30 -2.47 -41.69
CA PRO A 210 44.93 -2.95 -43.02
C PRO A 210 43.58 -2.36 -43.47
N THR A 211 43.48 -2.11 -44.77
CA THR A 211 42.27 -1.61 -45.43
C THR A 211 41.82 -2.60 -46.48
N PHE A 212 40.58 -3.06 -46.37
CA PHE A 212 39.92 -3.96 -47.31
C PHE A 212 38.79 -3.21 -48.02
N THR A 213 38.91 -3.02 -49.33
CA THR A 213 37.94 -2.26 -50.13
C THR A 213 37.23 -3.20 -51.10
N GLY A 214 35.90 -3.23 -51.02
CA GLY A 214 35.06 -4.11 -51.82
C GLY A 214 35.10 -5.56 -51.35
N LEU A 215 35.10 -5.83 -50.04
CA LEU A 215 35.05 -7.18 -49.50
C LEU A 215 33.77 -7.89 -49.96
N GLU A 216 33.92 -9.05 -50.59
CA GLU A 216 32.82 -10.00 -50.85
C GLU A 216 32.78 -11.08 -49.77
N LEU A 217 33.94 -11.66 -49.43
CA LEU A 217 34.01 -12.80 -48.51
C LEU A 217 35.27 -12.75 -47.64
N LEU A 218 35.07 -12.78 -46.32
CA LEU A 218 36.08 -13.16 -45.35
C LEU A 218 35.64 -14.46 -44.66
N GLN A 219 36.32 -15.56 -44.95
CA GLN A 219 35.98 -16.87 -44.40
C GLN A 219 37.09 -17.40 -43.48
N VAL A 220 36.71 -17.84 -42.29
CA VAL A 220 37.62 -18.43 -41.29
C VAL A 220 37.04 -19.75 -40.78
N THR A 221 37.81 -20.84 -40.94
CA THR A 221 37.40 -22.19 -40.50
C THR A 221 38.44 -22.85 -39.62
N GLY A 222 38.02 -23.51 -38.53
CA GLY A 222 38.91 -24.28 -37.64
C GLY A 222 39.98 -23.43 -36.93
N SER A 223 39.68 -22.17 -36.63
CA SER A 223 40.71 -21.16 -36.34
C SER A 223 40.31 -20.07 -35.33
N THR A 224 41.22 -19.12 -35.08
CA THR A 224 40.95 -17.85 -34.38
C THR A 224 41.19 -16.68 -35.33
N LEU A 225 40.32 -15.67 -35.33
CA LEU A 225 40.54 -14.39 -36.00
C LEU A 225 40.42 -13.25 -34.98
N ASN A 226 41.47 -12.46 -34.82
CA ASN A 226 41.47 -11.25 -34.02
C ASN A 226 41.54 -10.01 -34.92
N VAL A 227 40.44 -9.29 -35.06
CA VAL A 227 40.38 -8.02 -35.78
C VAL A 227 40.56 -6.89 -34.77
N ALA A 228 41.81 -6.53 -34.50
CA ALA A 228 42.13 -5.53 -33.49
C ALA A 228 41.90 -4.11 -34.01
N PHE A 229 42.42 -3.78 -35.20
CA PHE A 229 42.26 -2.45 -35.82
C PHE A 229 42.32 -2.54 -37.35
N SER A 230 41.20 -2.39 -38.04
CA SER A 230 41.10 -2.48 -39.50
C SER A 230 39.98 -1.60 -40.05
N THR A 231 40.06 -1.32 -41.35
CA THR A 231 38.97 -0.72 -42.13
C THR A 231 38.50 -1.72 -43.18
N ILE A 232 37.27 -2.21 -43.05
CA ILE A 232 36.63 -3.14 -43.99
C ILE A 232 35.45 -2.43 -44.65
N VAL A 233 35.42 -2.40 -45.97
CA VAL A 233 34.30 -1.88 -46.75
C VAL A 233 33.83 -2.99 -47.67
N GLY A 234 32.61 -3.48 -47.45
CA GLY A 234 31.96 -4.48 -48.29
C GLY A 234 31.66 -3.97 -49.69
N THR A 235 31.59 -4.89 -50.65
CA THR A 235 31.09 -4.59 -52.00
C THR A 235 29.58 -4.32 -51.99
N LEU A 236 29.13 -3.54 -52.97
CA LEU A 236 27.70 -3.30 -53.23
C LEU A 236 27.15 -4.18 -54.37
N LEU A 237 28.02 -4.97 -55.02
CA LEU A 237 27.66 -5.78 -56.20
C LEU A 237 27.19 -7.21 -55.84
N ALA A 238 27.50 -7.66 -54.62
CA ALA A 238 27.09 -8.93 -54.08
C ALA A 238 26.98 -8.82 -52.55
N PRO A 239 26.31 -9.76 -51.87
CA PRO A 239 26.27 -9.77 -50.41
C PRO A 239 27.68 -9.90 -49.84
N ALA A 240 28.16 -8.86 -49.15
CA ALA A 240 29.45 -8.88 -48.46
C ALA A 240 29.34 -9.65 -47.13
N GLN A 241 30.20 -10.66 -46.93
CA GLN A 241 30.04 -11.62 -45.84
C GLN A 241 31.31 -11.84 -45.02
N ILE A 242 31.11 -12.01 -43.71
CA ILE A 242 32.09 -12.61 -42.81
C ILE A 242 31.53 -13.95 -42.35
N ARG A 243 32.22 -15.05 -42.64
CA ARG A 243 31.81 -16.41 -42.26
C ARG A 243 32.82 -17.03 -41.31
N ILE A 244 32.35 -17.42 -40.13
CA ILE A 244 33.16 -18.00 -39.06
C ILE A 244 32.57 -19.39 -38.75
N SER A 245 33.39 -20.44 -38.86
CA SER A 245 32.95 -21.81 -38.62
C SER A 245 33.97 -22.62 -37.83
N ASN A 246 33.55 -23.34 -36.78
CA ASN A 246 34.46 -24.04 -35.86
C ASN A 246 35.61 -23.14 -35.38
N SER A 247 35.31 -21.87 -35.10
CA SER A 247 36.32 -20.82 -34.93
C SER A 247 35.93 -19.81 -33.86
N THR A 248 36.88 -18.97 -33.45
CA THR A 248 36.63 -17.81 -32.58
C THR A 248 36.99 -16.52 -33.29
N LEU A 249 36.05 -15.57 -33.40
CA LEU A 249 36.30 -14.21 -33.87
C LEU A 249 36.25 -13.23 -32.69
N THR A 250 37.32 -12.47 -32.51
CA THR A 250 37.34 -11.29 -31.63
C THR A 250 37.41 -10.03 -32.48
N TYR A 251 36.45 -9.12 -32.33
CA TYR A 251 36.35 -7.87 -33.07
C TYR A 251 36.51 -6.68 -32.11
N GLY A 252 37.54 -5.88 -32.35
CA GLY A 252 37.97 -4.80 -31.46
C GLY A 252 38.72 -5.30 -30.22
N SER A 253 39.47 -4.40 -29.60
CA SER A 253 40.21 -4.66 -28.35
C SER A 253 39.78 -3.70 -27.24
N SER A 254 40.45 -3.75 -26.08
CA SER A 254 40.25 -2.76 -25.00
C SER A 254 40.64 -1.33 -25.41
N THR A 255 41.43 -1.16 -26.46
CA THR A 255 42.01 0.12 -26.88
C THR A 255 41.70 0.51 -28.33
N PHE A 256 41.22 -0.41 -29.17
CA PHE A 256 41.15 -0.21 -30.62
C PHE A 256 39.73 -0.42 -31.18
N ASN A 257 39.33 0.45 -32.12
CA ASN A 257 38.00 0.51 -32.72
C ASN A 257 38.06 0.21 -34.23
N PRO A 258 37.94 -1.05 -34.66
CA PRO A 258 37.85 -1.40 -36.07
C PRO A 258 36.52 -0.93 -36.69
N THR A 259 36.52 -0.75 -38.01
CA THR A 259 35.33 -0.36 -38.79
C THR A 259 35.05 -1.37 -39.89
N ALA A 260 33.78 -1.78 -40.01
CA ALA A 260 33.31 -2.62 -41.08
C ALA A 260 31.95 -2.11 -41.58
N THR A 261 31.91 -1.63 -42.82
CA THR A 261 30.70 -1.04 -43.43
C THR A 261 30.30 -1.80 -44.68
N ASN A 262 29.06 -1.62 -45.13
CA ASN A 262 28.46 -2.34 -46.27
C ASN A 262 28.49 -3.87 -46.10
N LEU A 263 28.46 -4.39 -44.87
CA LEU A 263 28.35 -5.82 -44.62
C LEU A 263 26.89 -6.24 -44.73
N GLU A 264 26.61 -7.34 -45.43
CA GLU A 264 25.27 -7.90 -45.51
C GLU A 264 25.07 -9.03 -44.51
N VAL A 265 26.10 -9.87 -44.28
CA VAL A 265 25.99 -11.05 -43.40
C VAL A 265 27.24 -11.25 -42.54
N ILE A 266 27.04 -11.51 -41.24
CA ILE A 266 28.01 -12.16 -40.36
C ILE A 266 27.41 -13.51 -39.95
N ASP A 267 27.97 -14.61 -40.46
CA ASP A 267 27.49 -15.97 -40.26
C ASP A 267 28.42 -16.72 -39.30
N ILE A 268 27.89 -17.14 -38.15
CA ILE A 268 28.61 -17.75 -37.03
C ILE A 268 28.02 -19.15 -36.80
N ARG A 269 28.82 -20.20 -37.11
CA ARG A 269 28.39 -21.60 -37.02
C ARG A 269 29.33 -22.41 -36.15
N ASN A 270 28.82 -23.05 -35.10
CA ASN A 270 29.63 -23.78 -34.11
C ASN A 270 30.88 -23.00 -33.70
N SER A 271 30.69 -21.72 -33.38
CA SER A 271 31.77 -20.74 -33.26
C SER A 271 31.50 -19.73 -32.15
N ASN A 272 32.55 -19.04 -31.73
CA ASN A 272 32.47 -17.95 -30.78
C ASN A 272 32.68 -16.60 -31.48
N LEU A 273 31.85 -15.61 -31.17
CA LEU A 273 32.06 -14.21 -31.58
C LEU A 273 32.10 -13.32 -30.35
N VAL A 274 33.17 -12.53 -30.21
CA VAL A 274 33.29 -11.49 -29.19
C VAL A 274 33.46 -10.14 -29.88
N VAL A 275 32.47 -9.25 -29.73
CA VAL A 275 32.54 -7.87 -30.23
C VAL A 275 32.79 -6.94 -29.06
N ASN A 276 34.06 -6.56 -28.84
CA ASN A 276 34.41 -5.67 -27.74
C ASN A 276 34.04 -4.22 -28.04
N ARG A 277 34.38 -3.74 -29.25
CA ARG A 277 34.24 -2.35 -29.71
C ARG A 277 34.20 -2.28 -31.23
N GLY A 278 33.99 -1.07 -31.76
CA GLY A 278 34.05 -0.78 -33.19
C GLY A 278 32.68 -0.48 -33.80
N ASN A 279 32.69 -0.16 -35.09
CA ASN A 279 31.48 0.11 -35.86
C ASN A 279 31.26 -1.00 -36.88
N LEU A 280 30.07 -1.62 -36.85
CA LEU A 280 29.62 -2.65 -37.76
C LEU A 280 28.33 -2.15 -38.40
N SER A 281 28.29 -2.04 -39.73
CA SER A 281 27.08 -1.55 -40.40
C SER A 281 26.82 -2.20 -41.74
N GLY A 282 25.53 -2.40 -42.04
CA GLY A 282 25.08 -2.80 -43.35
C GLY A 282 24.79 -1.63 -44.28
N THR A 283 24.34 -1.97 -45.48
CA THR A 283 23.87 -0.99 -46.46
C THR A 283 22.51 -0.43 -46.05
N ALA A 284 22.14 0.75 -46.54
CA ALA A 284 20.80 1.30 -46.30
C ALA A 284 19.68 0.42 -46.92
N THR A 285 19.99 -0.30 -48.00
CA THR A 285 19.02 -1.13 -48.74
C THR A 285 18.81 -2.49 -48.09
N ASN A 286 19.88 -3.25 -47.80
CA ASN A 286 19.77 -4.63 -47.32
C ASN A 286 19.98 -4.74 -45.81
N GLY A 287 20.76 -3.83 -45.22
CA GLY A 287 21.13 -3.89 -43.81
C GLY A 287 22.11 -5.02 -43.50
N LEU A 288 22.46 -5.15 -42.23
CA LEU A 288 23.34 -6.20 -41.71
C LEU A 288 22.52 -7.30 -41.05
N GLN A 289 22.77 -8.57 -41.39
CA GLN A 289 22.24 -9.73 -40.70
C GLN A 289 23.36 -10.42 -39.89
N ILE A 290 23.07 -10.77 -38.64
CA ILE A 290 23.97 -11.59 -37.80
C ILE A 290 23.28 -12.92 -37.56
N LEU A 291 23.86 -14.01 -38.06
CA LEU A 291 23.30 -15.35 -37.99
C LEU A 291 24.13 -16.21 -37.03
N ILE A 292 23.50 -16.72 -35.98
CA ILE A 292 24.15 -17.45 -34.89
C ILE A 292 23.51 -18.84 -34.80
N SER A 293 24.28 -19.90 -35.08
CA SER A 293 23.72 -21.25 -35.18
C SER A 293 24.67 -22.36 -34.73
N TYR A 294 24.14 -23.57 -34.53
CA TYR A 294 24.89 -24.78 -34.17
C TYR A 294 25.70 -24.63 -32.88
N THR A 295 25.05 -24.35 -31.75
CA THR A 295 25.70 -24.21 -30.43
C THR A 295 26.78 -23.12 -30.38
N SER A 296 26.58 -22.03 -31.13
CA SER A 296 27.50 -20.89 -31.13
C SER A 296 27.29 -20.02 -29.89
N PHE A 297 28.34 -19.29 -29.49
CA PHE A 297 28.30 -18.36 -28.37
C PHE A 297 28.74 -16.97 -28.81
N VAL A 298 27.88 -15.97 -28.64
CA VAL A 298 28.16 -14.59 -29.05
C VAL A 298 28.10 -13.65 -27.86
N THR A 299 29.11 -12.81 -27.71
CA THR A 299 29.16 -11.73 -26.72
C THR A 299 29.37 -10.38 -27.40
N ILE A 300 28.53 -9.41 -27.07
CA ILE A 300 28.59 -8.05 -27.61
C ILE A 300 28.72 -7.04 -26.47
N GLY A 301 29.77 -6.21 -26.53
CA GLY A 301 30.02 -5.10 -25.61
C GLY A 301 30.58 -5.52 -24.26
N GLY A 302 30.33 -4.68 -23.24
CA GLY A 302 30.80 -4.91 -21.86
C GLY A 302 32.14 -4.23 -21.52
N GLN A 303 32.56 -3.25 -22.33
CA GLN A 303 33.81 -2.51 -22.14
C GLN A 303 33.56 -1.14 -21.50
N ASN A 304 34.29 -0.80 -20.43
CA ASN A 304 34.00 0.35 -19.55
C ASN A 304 34.00 1.74 -20.22
N THR A 305 34.54 1.91 -21.43
CA THR A 305 34.77 3.25 -22.02
C THR A 305 34.09 3.52 -23.37
N THR A 306 33.94 2.53 -24.26
CA THR A 306 33.18 2.69 -25.52
C THR A 306 32.52 1.38 -25.90
N ASN A 307 31.23 1.42 -26.21
CA ASN A 307 30.47 0.26 -26.68
C ASN A 307 30.53 0.12 -28.21
N PRO A 308 30.31 -1.09 -28.75
CA PRO A 308 30.16 -1.29 -30.19
C PRO A 308 28.88 -0.62 -30.71
N THR A 309 28.93 -0.18 -31.96
CA THR A 309 27.78 0.42 -32.66
C THR A 309 27.36 -0.44 -33.85
N PHE A 310 26.05 -0.71 -33.95
CA PHE A 310 25.43 -1.44 -35.05
C PHE A 310 24.47 -0.53 -35.78
N ALA A 311 24.89 0.01 -36.94
CA ALA A 311 24.06 0.88 -37.77
C ALA A 311 23.48 0.12 -38.96
N ASN A 312 22.26 0.46 -39.39
CA ASN A 312 21.53 -0.28 -40.43
C ASN A 312 21.47 -1.79 -40.15
N LEU A 313 21.24 -2.17 -38.88
CA LEU A 313 21.08 -3.58 -38.52
C LEU A 313 19.71 -4.07 -38.98
N ASP A 314 19.66 -5.18 -39.71
CA ASP A 314 18.41 -5.77 -40.15
C ASP A 314 17.85 -6.71 -39.08
N VAL A 315 18.61 -7.76 -38.73
CA VAL A 315 18.21 -8.74 -37.71
C VAL A 315 19.42 -9.48 -37.12
N ILE A 316 19.32 -9.87 -35.85
CA ILE A 316 20.15 -10.91 -35.22
C ILE A 316 19.30 -12.15 -35.05
N THR A 317 19.66 -13.25 -35.72
CA THR A 317 18.97 -14.53 -35.63
C THR A 317 19.80 -15.51 -34.81
N VAL A 318 19.21 -16.08 -33.76
CA VAL A 318 19.87 -17.03 -32.85
C VAL A 318 19.12 -18.35 -32.87
N ASP A 319 19.79 -19.44 -33.25
CA ASP A 319 19.20 -20.77 -33.32
C ASP A 319 20.07 -21.81 -32.60
N ILE A 320 19.50 -22.51 -31.62
CA ILE A 320 20.18 -23.50 -30.77
C ILE A 320 21.56 -22.98 -30.30
N SER A 321 21.60 -21.76 -29.79
CA SER A 321 22.84 -21.02 -29.49
C SER A 321 22.67 -20.04 -28.32
N GLN A 322 23.72 -19.27 -27.99
CA GLN A 322 23.68 -18.25 -26.94
C GLN A 322 24.07 -16.86 -27.46
N LEU A 323 23.33 -15.84 -27.02
CA LEU A 323 23.61 -14.43 -27.26
C LEU A 323 23.66 -13.64 -25.94
N ASP A 324 24.82 -13.09 -25.63
CA ASP A 324 25.07 -12.20 -24.49
C ASP A 324 25.33 -10.77 -24.99
N VAL A 325 24.37 -9.86 -24.82
CA VAL A 325 24.54 -8.43 -25.13
C VAL A 325 24.78 -7.66 -23.85
N LEU A 326 26.03 -7.33 -23.57
CA LEU A 326 26.47 -6.63 -22.36
C LEU A 326 26.42 -5.10 -22.51
N GLY A 327 26.50 -4.59 -23.75
CA GLY A 327 26.47 -3.16 -24.07
C GLY A 327 26.45 -2.93 -25.59
N GLY A 328 25.99 -1.76 -26.03
CA GLY A 328 25.88 -1.46 -27.46
C GLY A 328 24.82 -0.44 -27.81
N ALA A 329 24.98 0.21 -28.96
CA ALA A 329 23.91 0.99 -29.60
C ALA A 329 23.47 0.27 -30.88
N PHE A 330 22.20 -0.15 -30.92
CA PHE A 330 21.64 -0.90 -32.04
C PHE A 330 20.55 -0.08 -32.73
N THR A 331 20.81 0.32 -33.97
CA THR A 331 19.87 1.07 -34.80
C THR A 331 19.38 0.19 -35.93
N ALA A 332 18.08 -0.15 -35.90
CA ALA A 332 17.44 -0.95 -36.92
C ALA A 332 17.42 -0.22 -38.28
N ARG A 333 17.70 -0.95 -39.38
CA ARG A 333 17.51 -0.48 -40.76
C ARG A 333 16.04 -0.19 -41.01
N ASN A 334 15.18 -1.17 -40.71
CA ASN A 334 13.73 -1.03 -40.76
C ASN A 334 13.21 -0.97 -39.33
N PRO A 335 12.85 0.22 -38.82
CA PRO A 335 12.32 0.36 -37.47
C PRO A 335 11.06 -0.48 -37.25
N GLN A 336 10.32 -0.87 -38.30
CA GLN A 336 9.12 -1.72 -38.20
C GLN A 336 9.40 -3.22 -38.06
N ALA A 337 10.63 -3.67 -38.25
CA ALA A 337 11.00 -5.08 -38.16
C ALA A 337 11.35 -5.52 -36.72
N THR A 338 11.55 -6.83 -36.54
CA THR A 338 12.07 -7.39 -35.29
C THR A 338 13.59 -7.36 -35.29
N LEU A 339 14.22 -6.85 -34.23
CA LEU A 339 15.67 -6.68 -34.18
C LEU A 339 16.43 -7.98 -33.81
N ILE A 340 15.89 -8.76 -32.87
CA ILE A 340 16.49 -10.03 -32.42
C ILE A 340 15.42 -11.11 -32.44
N THR A 341 15.69 -12.19 -33.17
CA THR A 341 14.88 -13.41 -33.19
C THR A 341 15.69 -14.56 -32.62
N ALA A 342 15.10 -15.32 -31.69
CA ALA A 342 15.79 -16.43 -31.04
C ALA A 342 14.90 -17.67 -30.92
N THR A 343 15.43 -18.83 -31.30
CA THR A 343 14.74 -20.13 -31.22
C THR A 343 15.60 -21.12 -30.44
N ASN A 344 15.03 -21.74 -29.40
CA ASN A 344 15.71 -22.71 -28.53
C ASN A 344 17.10 -22.23 -28.06
N SER A 345 17.19 -20.94 -27.72
CA SER A 345 18.45 -20.23 -27.49
C SER A 345 18.40 -19.42 -26.21
N ASP A 346 19.57 -19.22 -25.60
CA ASP A 346 19.70 -18.40 -24.40
C ASP A 346 20.09 -16.97 -24.77
N VAL A 347 19.26 -16.00 -24.38
CA VAL A 347 19.47 -14.58 -24.67
C VAL A 347 19.62 -13.81 -23.35
N ASN A 348 20.77 -13.18 -23.15
CA ASN A 348 21.09 -12.37 -21.97
C ASN A 348 21.36 -10.92 -22.37
N ILE A 349 20.59 -9.98 -21.82
CA ILE A 349 20.69 -8.55 -22.09
C ILE A 349 21.12 -7.81 -20.83
N GLY A 350 22.25 -7.10 -20.89
CA GLY A 350 22.74 -6.24 -19.82
C GLY A 350 23.38 -6.99 -18.63
N ARG A 351 23.94 -8.20 -18.79
CA ARG A 351 24.51 -8.95 -17.65
C ARG A 351 25.87 -8.39 -17.16
N VAL A 352 25.92 -7.13 -16.69
CA VAL A 352 27.13 -6.46 -16.16
C VAL A 352 26.84 -5.68 -14.86
N ALA A 353 27.80 -5.67 -13.94
CA ALA A 353 27.66 -5.07 -12.60
C ALA A 353 27.69 -3.53 -12.59
N ALA A 354 28.14 -2.86 -13.66
CA ALA A 354 28.22 -1.41 -13.76
C ALA A 354 27.62 -0.89 -15.08
N PRO A 355 26.65 0.06 -15.06
CA PRO A 355 25.86 0.48 -16.23
C PRO A 355 26.59 1.47 -17.18
N THR A 356 27.89 1.29 -17.39
CA THR A 356 28.67 2.14 -18.31
C THR A 356 29.42 1.27 -19.28
N PRO A 357 29.26 1.47 -20.61
CA PRO A 357 28.53 2.51 -21.35
C PRO A 357 27.07 2.10 -21.68
N THR A 358 26.26 3.02 -22.21
CA THR A 358 24.82 2.84 -22.51
C THR A 358 24.49 1.62 -23.39
N LEU A 359 23.39 0.93 -23.06
CA LEU A 359 22.78 -0.15 -23.84
C LEU A 359 21.40 0.30 -24.32
N THR A 360 21.23 0.46 -25.64
CA THR A 360 19.98 0.97 -26.23
C THR A 360 19.56 0.17 -27.45
N PHE A 361 18.28 -0.20 -27.47
CA PHE A 361 17.60 -0.83 -28.62
C PHE A 361 16.40 0.03 -29.04
N SER A 362 16.20 0.20 -30.35
CA SER A 362 15.04 0.90 -30.90
C SER A 362 14.50 0.17 -32.14
N ALA A 363 13.29 -0.39 -32.01
CA ALA A 363 12.57 -1.11 -33.07
C ALA A 363 11.08 -1.24 -32.72
N SER A 364 10.23 -1.72 -33.63
CA SER A 364 8.82 -2.00 -33.33
C SER A 364 8.68 -3.21 -32.42
N LYS A 365 9.52 -4.23 -32.65
CA LYS A 365 9.74 -5.35 -31.75
C LYS A 365 11.24 -5.52 -31.57
N VAL A 366 11.71 -5.52 -30.32
CA VAL A 366 13.14 -5.69 -30.04
C VAL A 366 13.49 -7.18 -29.96
N LEU A 367 12.68 -7.96 -29.25
CA LEU A 367 12.93 -9.39 -28.97
C LEU A 367 11.72 -10.24 -29.38
N ASP A 368 11.96 -11.30 -30.15
CA ASP A 368 11.01 -12.38 -30.42
C ASP A 368 11.68 -13.73 -30.11
N VAL A 369 11.32 -14.35 -28.99
CA VAL A 369 12.01 -15.52 -28.44
C VAL A 369 11.05 -16.70 -28.32
N THR A 370 11.41 -17.84 -28.90
CA THR A 370 10.63 -19.10 -28.80
C THR A 370 11.49 -20.20 -28.21
N GLY A 371 11.10 -20.76 -27.07
CA GLY A 371 11.94 -21.70 -26.30
C GLY A 371 13.19 -21.05 -25.71
N GLY A 372 14.11 -21.86 -25.17
CA GLY A 372 15.34 -21.38 -24.54
C GLY A 372 15.08 -20.53 -23.29
N THR A 373 15.90 -19.50 -23.03
CA THR A 373 15.71 -18.55 -21.90
C THR A 373 15.93 -17.10 -22.33
N LEU A 374 15.22 -16.16 -21.69
CA LEU A 374 15.43 -14.72 -21.87
C LEU A 374 15.66 -14.03 -20.53
N ASN A 375 16.85 -13.44 -20.36
CA ASN A 375 17.21 -12.68 -19.17
C ASN A 375 17.52 -11.22 -19.54
N ILE A 376 16.81 -10.26 -18.95
CA ILE A 376 17.01 -8.83 -19.15
C ILE A 376 17.38 -8.17 -17.81
N TYR A 377 18.65 -7.83 -17.65
CA TYR A 377 19.18 -7.26 -16.42
C TYR A 377 19.06 -5.73 -16.38
N TRP A 378 19.44 -5.05 -17.47
CA TRP A 378 19.25 -3.60 -17.67
C TRP A 378 19.34 -3.23 -19.16
N GLY A 379 19.09 -1.97 -19.47
CA GLY A 379 19.12 -1.41 -20.83
C GLY A 379 17.85 -0.63 -21.14
N THR A 380 17.89 0.21 -22.17
CA THR A 380 16.72 0.94 -22.67
C THR A 380 16.21 0.29 -23.94
N LEU A 381 15.01 -0.28 -23.88
CA LEU A 381 14.32 -0.89 -25.01
C LEU A 381 13.14 0.01 -25.40
N THR A 382 13.20 0.58 -26.61
CA THR A 382 12.16 1.49 -27.12
C THR A 382 11.37 0.81 -28.24
N GLY A 383 10.07 0.63 -28.00
CA GLY A 383 9.07 0.15 -28.94
C GLY A 383 8.40 1.30 -29.69
N ILE A 384 8.57 1.37 -31.01
CA ILE A 384 8.05 2.50 -31.80
C ILE A 384 6.65 2.25 -32.39
N ASN A 385 6.19 1.00 -32.46
CA ASN A 385 4.86 0.64 -32.97
C ASN A 385 3.95 0.29 -31.79
N PRO A 386 2.79 0.95 -31.66
CA PRO A 386 1.89 0.72 -30.54
C PRO A 386 1.19 -0.65 -30.56
N ASP A 387 1.07 -1.29 -31.72
CA ASP A 387 0.30 -2.54 -31.87
C ASP A 387 1.12 -3.78 -31.49
N THR A 388 2.46 -3.66 -31.44
CA THR A 388 3.39 -4.76 -31.15
C THR A 388 4.07 -4.59 -29.80
N ALA A 389 4.28 -5.69 -29.07
CA ALA A 389 5.08 -5.67 -27.85
C ALA A 389 6.58 -5.52 -28.16
N ILE A 390 7.31 -4.82 -27.30
CA ILE A 390 8.78 -4.72 -27.35
C ILE A 390 9.42 -6.10 -27.25
N VAL A 391 8.91 -6.93 -26.32
CA VAL A 391 9.33 -8.30 -26.10
C VAL A 391 8.15 -9.22 -26.32
N LYS A 392 8.30 -10.17 -27.24
CA LYS A 392 7.35 -11.26 -27.46
C LYS A 392 8.04 -12.59 -27.17
N THR A 393 7.39 -13.45 -26.40
CA THR A 393 7.92 -14.79 -26.09
C THR A 393 6.88 -15.90 -26.21
N LEU A 394 7.33 -17.10 -26.55
CA LEU A 394 6.53 -18.33 -26.58
C LEU A 394 7.31 -19.50 -25.97
N ASP A 395 6.73 -20.18 -24.97
CA ASP A 395 7.35 -21.33 -24.29
C ASP A 395 8.74 -21.00 -23.71
N THR A 396 8.94 -19.77 -23.22
CA THR A 396 10.24 -19.24 -22.75
C THR A 396 10.15 -18.76 -21.30
N PRO A 397 11.04 -19.18 -20.39
CA PRO A 397 11.26 -18.52 -19.11
C PRO A 397 11.89 -17.13 -19.30
N VAL A 398 11.24 -16.11 -18.75
CA VAL A 398 11.66 -14.70 -18.81
C VAL A 398 12.02 -14.19 -17.42
N PHE A 399 13.23 -13.65 -17.26
CA PHE A 399 13.68 -12.97 -16.05
C PHE A 399 14.01 -11.51 -16.35
N ILE A 400 13.48 -10.58 -15.54
CA ILE A 400 13.76 -9.14 -15.63
C ILE A 400 14.24 -8.62 -14.28
N GLY A 401 15.43 -8.01 -14.27
CA GLY A 401 16.06 -7.39 -13.12
C GLY A 401 17.36 -8.08 -12.69
N GLY A 402 17.71 -8.03 -11.40
CA GLY A 402 19.03 -8.47 -10.91
C GLY A 402 20.17 -7.46 -11.15
N GLY A 403 19.85 -6.24 -11.57
CA GLY A 403 20.76 -5.11 -11.78
C GLY A 403 20.03 -3.76 -11.68
N PRO A 404 20.61 -2.66 -12.23
CA PRO A 404 19.89 -1.40 -12.43
C PRO A 404 18.58 -1.61 -13.22
N ALA A 405 17.56 -0.78 -13.00
CA ALA A 405 16.26 -0.98 -13.63
C ALA A 405 16.35 -0.95 -15.16
N ALA A 406 15.94 -2.04 -15.83
CA ALA A 406 15.67 -2.04 -17.26
C ALA A 406 14.53 -1.06 -17.58
N ILE A 407 14.60 -0.37 -18.71
CA ILE A 407 13.62 0.63 -19.14
C ILE A 407 12.93 0.14 -20.41
N PHE A 408 11.61 0.01 -20.34
CA PHE A 408 10.75 -0.35 -21.47
C PHE A 408 9.86 0.84 -21.82
N ASN A 409 10.06 1.40 -23.01
CA ASN A 409 9.33 2.57 -23.49
C ASN A 409 8.53 2.22 -24.76
N GLY A 410 7.22 2.02 -24.64
CA GLY A 410 6.36 1.67 -25.78
C GLY A 410 4.94 1.37 -25.31
N ALA A 411 3.97 1.31 -26.23
CA ALA A 411 2.57 1.08 -25.82
C ALA A 411 2.37 -0.31 -25.17
N LYS A 412 3.10 -1.32 -25.65
CA LYS A 412 3.13 -2.68 -25.11
C LYS A 412 4.58 -3.07 -24.82
N ALA A 413 4.89 -3.38 -23.57
CA ALA A 413 6.24 -3.83 -23.21
C ALA A 413 6.41 -5.33 -23.42
N LEU A 414 5.52 -6.15 -22.87
CA LEU A 414 5.67 -7.60 -22.82
C LEU A 414 4.41 -8.31 -23.34
N ASP A 415 4.61 -9.29 -24.21
CA ASP A 415 3.58 -10.27 -24.64
C ASP A 415 4.15 -11.67 -24.48
N ILE A 416 3.78 -12.36 -23.39
CA ILE A 416 4.35 -13.64 -22.97
C ILE A 416 3.26 -14.71 -23.04
N THR A 417 3.53 -15.76 -23.81
CA THR A 417 2.62 -16.90 -23.96
C THR A 417 3.34 -18.18 -23.55
N LYS A 418 2.79 -18.89 -22.55
CA LYS A 418 3.42 -20.05 -21.89
C LYS A 418 4.78 -19.73 -21.24
N GLY A 419 5.34 -20.67 -20.50
CA GLY A 419 6.59 -20.46 -19.75
C GLY A 419 6.38 -19.75 -18.40
N SER A 420 7.33 -18.89 -18.02
CA SER A 420 7.31 -18.19 -16.72
C SER A 420 7.81 -16.76 -16.85
N LEU A 421 7.34 -15.85 -16.00
CA LEU A 421 7.82 -14.48 -15.90
C LEU A 421 8.25 -14.17 -14.47
N ASN A 422 9.47 -13.69 -14.27
CA ASN A 422 9.91 -13.16 -12.99
C ASN A 422 10.45 -11.73 -13.16
N ILE A 423 9.75 -10.74 -12.59
CA ILE A 423 10.16 -9.34 -12.58
C ILE A 423 10.58 -8.98 -11.16
N THR A 424 11.88 -8.79 -10.96
CA THR A 424 12.41 -8.26 -9.70
C THR A 424 12.49 -6.73 -9.74
N ASN A 425 12.92 -6.14 -10.87
CA ASN A 425 13.11 -4.70 -11.04
C ASN A 425 12.88 -4.28 -12.51
N GLY A 426 12.41 -3.06 -12.74
CA GLY A 426 12.20 -2.51 -14.09
C GLY A 426 11.24 -1.32 -14.11
N THR A 427 11.36 -0.48 -15.14
CA THR A 427 10.46 0.65 -15.41
C THR A 427 9.75 0.41 -16.73
N PHE A 428 8.42 0.29 -16.67
CA PHE A 428 7.56 0.02 -17.82
C PHE A 428 6.67 1.24 -18.05
N THR A 429 6.91 1.94 -19.15
CA THR A 429 6.16 3.14 -19.53
C THR A 429 5.31 2.85 -20.76
N GLY A 430 4.00 2.74 -20.54
CA GLY A 430 2.97 2.59 -21.57
C GLY A 430 2.61 3.90 -22.25
N GLN A 431 1.75 3.81 -23.27
CA GLN A 431 1.08 4.96 -23.88
C GLN A 431 -0.33 5.14 -23.31
N SER A 432 -0.97 6.27 -23.60
CA SER A 432 -2.32 6.62 -23.15
C SER A 432 -3.42 5.88 -23.92
N ASN A 433 -3.34 4.54 -24.02
CA ASN A 433 -4.35 3.70 -24.68
C ASN A 433 -4.94 2.68 -23.69
N ILE A 434 -6.26 2.72 -23.50
CA ILE A 434 -6.98 1.83 -22.58
C ILE A 434 -7.14 0.40 -23.13
N LEU A 435 -7.02 0.21 -24.44
CA LEU A 435 -7.24 -1.08 -25.11
C LEU A 435 -5.97 -1.95 -25.16
N LEU A 436 -4.82 -1.41 -24.74
CA LEU A 436 -3.54 -2.08 -24.87
C LEU A 436 -2.85 -2.14 -23.51
N ALA A 437 -2.82 -3.33 -22.90
CA ALA A 437 -2.04 -3.55 -21.69
C ALA A 437 -0.53 -3.40 -21.95
N ILE A 438 0.19 -2.82 -21.00
CA ILE A 438 1.65 -2.77 -21.03
C ILE A 438 2.22 -4.20 -21.00
N ILE A 439 1.61 -5.08 -20.20
CA ILE A 439 2.01 -6.48 -20.07
C ILE A 439 0.79 -7.37 -20.38
N THR A 440 0.97 -8.33 -21.28
CA THR A 440 -0.01 -9.38 -21.55
C THR A 440 0.59 -10.75 -21.28
N LEU A 441 -0.09 -11.56 -20.48
CA LEU A 441 0.33 -12.91 -20.10
C LEU A 441 -0.74 -13.93 -20.51
N ARG A 442 -0.34 -15.03 -21.16
CA ARG A 442 -1.24 -16.15 -21.53
C ARG A 442 -0.65 -17.47 -21.08
N ASP A 443 -1.31 -18.19 -20.17
CA ASP A 443 -0.85 -19.46 -19.59
C ASP A 443 0.56 -19.37 -18.96
N VAL A 444 0.84 -18.28 -18.23
CA VAL A 444 2.16 -17.99 -17.65
C VAL A 444 2.12 -18.13 -16.13
N SER A 445 3.18 -18.67 -15.53
CA SER A 445 3.45 -18.54 -14.10
C SER A 445 4.30 -17.30 -13.84
N ALA A 446 3.70 -16.26 -13.24
CA ALA A 446 4.33 -14.95 -13.06
C ALA A 446 4.59 -14.60 -11.59
N VAL A 447 5.75 -14.02 -11.31
CA VAL A 447 6.12 -13.42 -10.01
C VAL A 447 6.62 -12.00 -10.26
N ILE A 448 6.04 -11.01 -9.60
CA ILE A 448 6.39 -9.59 -9.77
C ILE A 448 6.70 -8.97 -8.41
N GLY A 449 7.83 -8.27 -8.29
CA GLY A 449 8.19 -7.46 -7.14
C GLY A 449 8.81 -8.23 -5.97
N SER A 450 9.61 -9.28 -6.24
CA SER A 450 10.39 -9.97 -5.22
C SER A 450 11.65 -9.18 -4.83
N GLY A 451 11.57 -8.37 -3.76
CA GLY A 451 12.71 -7.67 -3.14
C GLY A 451 13.02 -6.25 -3.64
N PHE A 452 12.46 -5.82 -4.78
CA PHE A 452 12.56 -4.45 -5.31
C PHE A 452 11.19 -3.96 -5.84
N PHE A 453 11.11 -2.69 -6.24
CA PHE A 453 9.88 -2.03 -6.71
C PHE A 453 9.87 -1.82 -8.23
N PRO A 454 9.38 -2.78 -9.03
CA PRO A 454 9.10 -2.50 -10.43
C PRO A 454 8.06 -1.38 -10.55
N THR A 455 8.22 -0.51 -11.54
CA THR A 455 7.34 0.63 -11.78
C THR A 455 6.57 0.44 -13.07
N PHE A 456 5.25 0.60 -13.02
CA PHE A 456 4.36 0.55 -14.18
C PHE A 456 3.64 1.89 -14.34
N ALA A 457 3.76 2.52 -15.50
CA ALA A 457 3.12 3.81 -15.79
C ALA A 457 2.27 3.72 -17.07
N GLY A 458 0.95 3.82 -16.95
CA GLY A 458 0.00 3.77 -18.08
C GLY A 458 -1.45 3.70 -17.64
N TYR A 459 -2.37 3.42 -18.58
CA TYR A 459 -3.78 3.15 -18.25
C TYR A 459 -4.00 1.65 -18.04
N ASN A 460 -3.96 0.84 -19.10
CA ASN A 460 -4.03 -0.61 -18.94
C ASN A 460 -2.64 -1.18 -18.62
N ILE A 461 -2.46 -1.68 -17.40
CA ILE A 461 -1.15 -2.12 -16.91
C ILE A 461 -0.89 -3.58 -17.23
N LEU A 462 -1.84 -4.46 -16.90
CA LEU A 462 -1.64 -5.90 -16.96
C LEU A 462 -2.94 -6.62 -17.32
N ASP A 463 -2.88 -7.41 -18.38
CA ASP A 463 -3.91 -8.37 -18.77
C ASP A 463 -3.35 -9.80 -18.67
N THR A 464 -4.07 -10.69 -17.99
CA THR A 464 -3.70 -12.12 -17.87
C THR A 464 -4.84 -13.04 -18.33
N TYR A 465 -4.48 -14.18 -18.91
CA TYR A 465 -5.38 -15.22 -19.40
C TYR A 465 -4.79 -16.61 -19.05
N GLY A 466 -5.36 -17.31 -18.08
CA GLY A 466 -4.79 -18.57 -17.58
C GLY A 466 -3.51 -18.40 -16.76
N GLY A 467 -3.03 -19.49 -16.16
CA GLY A 467 -1.78 -19.50 -15.38
C GLY A 467 -1.93 -18.95 -13.95
N SER A 468 -0.84 -18.37 -13.42
CA SER A 468 -0.82 -17.81 -12.05
C SER A 468 0.01 -16.54 -11.95
N LEU A 469 -0.34 -15.64 -11.02
CA LEU A 469 0.35 -14.39 -10.76
C LEU A 469 0.52 -14.17 -9.25
N ASN A 470 1.76 -14.07 -8.80
CA ASN A 470 2.12 -13.58 -7.47
C ASN A 470 2.68 -12.15 -7.58
N LEU A 471 1.86 -11.16 -7.23
CA LEU A 471 2.24 -9.75 -7.20
C LEU A 471 2.70 -9.39 -5.79
N ASN A 472 3.99 -9.60 -5.53
CA ASN A 472 4.60 -9.40 -4.21
C ASN A 472 4.92 -7.93 -3.93
N GLY A 473 5.11 -7.11 -4.96
CA GLY A 473 5.46 -5.69 -4.84
C GLY A 473 5.44 -4.91 -6.16
N GLY A 474 5.75 -3.61 -6.07
CA GLY A 474 5.80 -2.70 -7.22
C GLY A 474 4.88 -1.48 -7.06
N VAL A 475 5.09 -0.49 -7.93
CA VAL A 475 4.31 0.74 -7.96
C VAL A 475 3.68 0.89 -9.34
N SER A 476 2.35 0.87 -9.40
CA SER A 476 1.63 1.28 -10.60
C SER A 476 1.08 2.68 -10.44
N ARG A 477 1.23 3.50 -11.48
CA ARG A 477 0.73 4.87 -11.50
C ARG A 477 0.12 5.22 -12.85
N GLN A 478 -0.87 6.09 -12.81
CA GLN A 478 -1.37 6.75 -14.00
C GLN A 478 -0.35 7.78 -14.51
N ILE A 479 -0.33 8.02 -15.83
CA ILE A 479 0.43 9.12 -16.43
C ILE A 479 -0.33 10.43 -16.18
N GLU A 480 0.34 11.45 -15.63
CA GLU A 480 -0.22 12.65 -14.95
C GLU A 480 -1.24 13.50 -15.74
N THR A 481 -1.45 13.24 -17.04
CA THR A 481 -2.21 14.12 -17.93
C THR A 481 -3.73 13.97 -17.87
N TYR A 482 -4.30 12.90 -17.27
CA TYR A 482 -5.75 12.70 -17.18
C TYR A 482 -6.15 11.95 -15.90
N GLN A 483 -7.31 12.24 -15.30
CA GLN A 483 -7.80 11.56 -14.07
C GLN A 483 -8.72 10.36 -14.33
N THR A 484 -9.13 10.11 -15.58
CA THR A 484 -10.04 9.01 -15.94
C THR A 484 -9.53 8.28 -17.19
N PRO A 485 -9.57 6.93 -17.23
CA PRO A 485 -10.24 6.03 -16.29
C PRO A 485 -9.38 5.51 -15.11
N GLY A 486 -8.19 6.08 -14.84
CA GLY A 486 -7.24 5.51 -13.88
C GLY A 486 -6.45 4.33 -14.46
N THR A 487 -5.77 3.56 -13.61
CA THR A 487 -5.08 2.32 -13.99
C THR A 487 -6.05 1.13 -14.04
N ILE A 488 -5.88 0.24 -15.01
CA ILE A 488 -6.73 -0.92 -15.30
C ILE A 488 -5.90 -2.19 -15.18
N TRP A 489 -6.46 -3.20 -14.52
CA TRP A 489 -5.91 -4.54 -14.35
C TRP A 489 -6.97 -5.58 -14.70
N THR A 490 -6.63 -6.56 -15.53
CA THR A 490 -7.56 -7.61 -15.97
C THR A 490 -6.99 -8.99 -15.73
N PHE A 491 -7.73 -9.84 -15.02
CA PHE A 491 -7.37 -11.22 -14.77
C PHE A 491 -8.47 -12.15 -15.28
N ASN A 492 -8.16 -12.97 -16.29
CA ASN A 492 -9.08 -13.96 -16.84
C ASN A 492 -8.56 -15.37 -16.58
N ASP A 493 -9.36 -16.24 -15.97
CA ASP A 493 -9.02 -17.65 -15.65
C ASP A 493 -7.65 -17.83 -14.96
N THR A 494 -7.20 -16.81 -14.23
CA THR A 494 -5.86 -16.75 -13.62
C THR A 494 -5.96 -16.90 -12.11
N ILE A 495 -5.01 -17.60 -11.48
CA ILE A 495 -4.87 -17.67 -10.02
C ILE A 495 -3.95 -16.53 -9.58
N VAL A 496 -4.49 -15.56 -8.83
CA VAL A 496 -3.78 -14.33 -8.44
C VAL A 496 -3.63 -14.23 -6.93
N THR A 497 -2.41 -13.95 -6.47
CA THR A 497 -2.13 -13.52 -5.10
C THR A 497 -1.49 -12.13 -5.12
N ILE A 498 -2.06 -11.18 -4.38
CA ILE A 498 -1.52 -9.81 -4.23
C ILE A 498 -1.01 -9.62 -2.81
N GLY A 499 0.26 -9.25 -2.71
CA GLY A 499 0.97 -9.05 -1.45
C GLY A 499 1.50 -10.35 -0.85
N LEU A 500 2.33 -10.20 0.20
CA LEU A 500 2.88 -11.32 0.97
C LEU A 500 2.29 -11.37 2.38
N PRO A 501 2.24 -12.56 3.02
CA PRO A 501 2.07 -12.68 4.46
C PRO A 501 3.26 -12.03 5.20
N LEU A 502 3.01 -11.44 6.37
CA LEU A 502 3.97 -10.53 7.03
C LEU A 502 5.23 -11.21 7.59
N ASP A 503 5.27 -12.53 7.67
CA ASP A 503 6.48 -13.26 8.09
C ASP A 503 7.62 -13.14 7.06
N GLN A 504 7.34 -12.60 5.88
CA GLN A 504 8.31 -12.39 4.80
C GLN A 504 8.30 -10.93 4.30
N TYR A 505 9.25 -10.13 4.82
CA TYR A 505 9.69 -8.81 4.30
C TYR A 505 8.65 -7.67 4.21
N ALA A 506 8.69 -6.74 5.18
CA ALA A 506 7.89 -5.50 5.18
C ALA A 506 8.26 -4.46 4.10
N SER A 507 9.27 -4.70 3.26
CA SER A 507 9.84 -3.69 2.37
C SER A 507 9.33 -3.72 0.93
N SER A 508 8.30 -4.48 0.57
CA SER A 508 7.86 -4.59 -0.83
C SER A 508 6.34 -4.61 -1.06
N THR A 509 5.50 -3.98 -0.24
CA THR A 509 4.04 -4.02 -0.47
C THR A 509 3.61 -3.45 -1.84
N PRO A 510 2.70 -4.10 -2.60
CA PRO A 510 2.17 -3.55 -3.84
C PRO A 510 1.45 -2.21 -3.64
N MET A 511 1.72 -1.23 -4.51
CA MET A 511 1.14 0.11 -4.46
C MET A 511 0.47 0.47 -5.79
N PHE A 512 -0.84 0.70 -5.75
CA PHE A 512 -1.63 1.14 -6.89
C PHE A 512 -2.01 2.61 -6.69
N GLN A 513 -1.37 3.52 -7.42
CA GLN A 513 -1.61 4.97 -7.37
C GLN A 513 -2.45 5.41 -8.56
N GLY A 514 -3.64 5.96 -8.32
CA GLY A 514 -4.60 6.24 -9.39
C GLY A 514 -5.23 4.96 -9.93
N PHE A 515 -5.57 4.04 -9.02
CA PHE A 515 -6.33 2.82 -9.33
C PHE A 515 -7.68 3.17 -9.94
N GLY A 516 -8.05 2.58 -11.07
CA GLY A 516 -9.30 2.85 -11.77
C GLY A 516 -10.25 1.66 -11.74
N LEU A 517 -9.81 0.56 -12.34
CA LEU A 517 -10.61 -0.65 -12.51
C LEU A 517 -9.77 -1.92 -12.31
N LEU A 518 -10.28 -2.85 -11.51
CA LEU A 518 -9.81 -4.24 -11.46
C LEU A 518 -10.92 -5.14 -11.97
N THR A 519 -10.63 -5.90 -13.02
CA THR A 519 -11.55 -6.89 -13.59
C THR A 519 -11.03 -8.29 -13.35
N VAL A 520 -11.86 -9.18 -12.81
CA VAL A 520 -11.52 -10.60 -12.57
C VAL A 520 -12.62 -11.49 -13.12
N ILE A 521 -12.31 -12.36 -14.08
CA ILE A 521 -13.30 -13.26 -14.70
C ILE A 521 -12.74 -14.68 -14.63
N GLY A 522 -13.45 -15.61 -13.98
CA GLY A 522 -12.91 -16.95 -13.75
C GLY A 522 -11.75 -16.96 -12.73
N GLY A 523 -11.10 -18.11 -12.58
CA GLY A 523 -9.93 -18.26 -11.70
C GLY A 523 -10.18 -17.93 -10.21
N GLU A 524 -9.14 -17.47 -9.52
CA GLU A 524 -9.18 -17.07 -8.11
C GLU A 524 -8.31 -15.84 -7.87
N ILE A 525 -8.70 -14.95 -6.95
CA ILE A 525 -7.88 -13.84 -6.49
C ILE A 525 -7.88 -13.77 -4.96
N THR A 526 -6.69 -13.66 -4.38
CA THR A 526 -6.48 -13.43 -2.95
C THR A 526 -5.64 -12.18 -2.73
N VAL A 527 -6.18 -11.21 -1.98
CA VAL A 527 -5.48 -9.98 -1.60
C VAL A 527 -5.06 -10.10 -0.13
N LEU A 528 -3.75 -10.25 0.08
CA LEU A 528 -3.12 -10.36 1.40
C LEU A 528 -2.61 -9.00 1.89
N SER A 529 -2.04 -8.17 1.03
CA SER A 529 -1.58 -6.82 1.41
C SER A 529 -1.45 -5.90 0.19
N GLY A 530 -1.43 -4.59 0.44
CA GLY A 530 -1.23 -3.58 -0.58
C GLY A 530 -2.03 -2.30 -0.33
N THR A 531 -1.65 -1.24 -1.05
CA THR A 531 -2.32 0.06 -1.00
C THR A 531 -2.98 0.34 -2.34
N PHE A 532 -4.31 0.41 -2.35
CA PHE A 532 -5.13 0.68 -3.52
C PHE A 532 -5.68 2.11 -3.44
N ASN A 533 -4.92 3.06 -3.96
CA ASN A 533 -5.33 4.47 -3.99
C ASN A 533 -6.08 4.77 -5.28
N GLY A 534 -7.41 4.86 -5.17
CA GLY A 534 -8.31 5.14 -6.28
C GLY A 534 -8.11 6.50 -6.93
N ILE A 535 -8.93 6.78 -7.94
CA ILE A 535 -9.05 8.09 -8.59
C ILE A 535 -10.18 8.90 -7.95
N THR A 536 -10.09 10.23 -8.01
CA THR A 536 -11.10 11.13 -7.40
C THR A 536 -12.52 10.87 -7.88
N ALA A 537 -12.68 10.39 -9.11
CA ALA A 537 -13.99 10.04 -9.69
C ALA A 537 -14.60 8.75 -9.11
N GLY A 538 -13.82 7.96 -8.36
CA GLY A 538 -14.19 6.65 -7.84
C GLY A 538 -13.62 5.50 -8.67
N SER A 539 -13.27 4.42 -7.99
CA SER A 539 -12.69 3.21 -8.59
C SER A 539 -13.55 1.97 -8.32
N SER A 540 -13.45 0.99 -9.21
CA SER A 540 -14.29 -0.21 -9.16
C SER A 540 -13.47 -1.50 -9.20
N ILE A 541 -13.96 -2.51 -8.49
CA ILE A 541 -13.53 -3.89 -8.59
C ILE A 541 -14.72 -4.68 -9.10
N ILE A 542 -14.57 -5.34 -10.25
CA ILE A 542 -15.63 -6.12 -10.90
C ILE A 542 -15.12 -7.54 -11.09
N ALA A 543 -15.81 -8.48 -10.47
CA ALA A 543 -15.46 -9.89 -10.47
C ALA A 543 -16.64 -10.72 -10.98
N SER A 544 -16.37 -11.81 -11.71
CA SER A 544 -17.39 -12.79 -12.09
C SER A 544 -16.86 -14.20 -12.21
N ASP A 545 -17.67 -15.19 -11.85
CA ASP A 545 -17.33 -16.61 -11.96
C ASP A 545 -16.00 -16.96 -11.24
N THR A 546 -15.70 -16.26 -10.12
CA THR A 546 -14.39 -16.31 -9.46
C THR A 546 -14.51 -16.44 -7.95
N LYS A 547 -13.43 -16.93 -7.31
CA LYS A 547 -13.25 -16.83 -5.85
C LYS A 547 -12.43 -15.58 -5.53
N PHE A 548 -13.06 -14.57 -4.95
CA PHE A 548 -12.46 -13.32 -4.55
C PHE A 548 -12.29 -13.27 -3.02
N THR A 549 -11.05 -13.23 -2.54
CA THR A 549 -10.72 -13.22 -1.11
C THR A 549 -9.92 -11.98 -0.73
N ILE A 550 -10.32 -11.27 0.33
CA ILE A 550 -9.51 -10.27 1.04
C ILE A 550 -9.30 -10.79 2.47
N ASP A 551 -8.08 -11.19 2.79
CA ASP A 551 -7.76 -11.78 4.09
C ASP A 551 -6.30 -11.51 4.48
N ASN A 552 -6.10 -10.70 5.53
CA ASN A 552 -4.85 -10.70 6.28
C ASN A 552 -5.03 -10.14 7.69
N LYS A 553 -4.61 -10.92 8.69
CA LYS A 553 -4.75 -10.64 10.12
C LYS A 553 -3.76 -9.60 10.67
N GLN A 554 -2.69 -9.23 9.94
CA GLN A 554 -1.64 -8.34 10.46
C GLN A 554 -1.43 -7.02 9.70
N ASN A 555 -1.58 -6.98 8.37
CA ASN A 555 -1.55 -5.75 7.58
C ASN A 555 -2.79 -5.69 6.69
N PHE A 556 -3.75 -4.85 7.07
CA PHE A 556 -5.00 -4.69 6.33
C PHE A 556 -4.73 -4.15 4.92
N PRO A 557 -5.20 -4.84 3.85
CA PRO A 557 -5.30 -4.24 2.53
C PRO A 557 -6.07 -2.92 2.62
N TYR A 558 -5.45 -1.82 2.18
CA TYR A 558 -6.00 -0.49 2.34
C TYR A 558 -6.54 0.03 1.02
N PHE A 559 -7.84 0.28 0.98
CA PHE A 559 -8.55 0.73 -0.21
C PHE A 559 -9.05 2.16 0.00
N THR A 560 -8.67 3.07 -0.89
CA THR A 560 -9.18 4.44 -0.89
C THR A 560 -9.91 4.77 -2.19
N GLN A 561 -10.97 5.59 -2.08
CA GLN A 561 -11.74 6.07 -3.23
C GLN A 561 -12.40 4.95 -4.05
N ILE A 562 -12.72 3.81 -3.42
CA ILE A 562 -13.50 2.74 -4.03
C ILE A 562 -14.98 3.05 -3.92
N ILE A 563 -15.71 2.92 -5.03
CA ILE A 563 -17.17 3.13 -5.08
C ILE A 563 -17.94 1.81 -5.21
N LEU A 564 -17.33 0.78 -5.80
CA LEU A 564 -17.99 -0.49 -6.09
C LEU A 564 -17.01 -1.66 -5.98
N LEU A 565 -17.39 -2.67 -5.20
CA LEU A 565 -16.87 -4.03 -5.30
C LEU A 565 -18.03 -4.92 -5.71
N GLN A 566 -18.03 -5.43 -6.94
CA GLN A 566 -19.08 -6.30 -7.48
C GLN A 566 -18.55 -7.71 -7.73
N LEU A 567 -19.27 -8.73 -7.28
CA LEU A 567 -19.09 -10.13 -7.69
C LEU A 567 -20.38 -10.69 -8.32
N THR A 568 -20.28 -11.27 -9.51
CA THR A 568 -21.36 -12.01 -10.17
C THR A 568 -20.99 -13.49 -10.34
N ARG A 569 -21.64 -14.40 -9.61
CA ARG A 569 -21.30 -15.83 -9.51
C ARG A 569 -19.90 -16.10 -8.93
N GLY A 570 -19.76 -17.20 -8.20
CA GLY A 570 -18.53 -17.58 -7.50
C GLY A 570 -18.60 -17.32 -5.99
N LYS A 571 -17.48 -16.97 -5.36
CA LYS A 571 -17.39 -16.78 -3.90
C LYS A 571 -16.69 -15.47 -3.53
N LEU A 572 -17.27 -14.68 -2.62
CA LEU A 572 -16.71 -13.45 -2.06
C LEU A 572 -16.41 -13.64 -0.57
N ASP A 573 -15.13 -13.66 -0.19
CA ASP A 573 -14.69 -13.73 1.20
C ASP A 573 -13.99 -12.41 1.60
N LEU A 574 -14.66 -11.57 2.37
CA LEU A 574 -14.15 -10.30 2.89
C LEU A 574 -13.92 -10.41 4.40
N ILE A 575 -12.75 -10.86 4.81
CA ILE A 575 -12.47 -11.24 6.22
C ILE A 575 -11.91 -10.05 7.01
N ASN A 576 -10.81 -9.47 6.52
CA ASN A 576 -10.10 -8.36 7.17
C ASN A 576 -9.83 -7.25 6.14
N PHE A 577 -10.63 -6.18 6.17
CA PHE A 577 -10.55 -5.12 5.17
C PHE A 577 -10.81 -3.73 5.78
N SER A 578 -10.31 -2.69 5.11
CA SER A 578 -10.62 -1.29 5.41
C SER A 578 -10.81 -0.50 4.13
N PHE A 579 -11.99 0.12 3.99
CA PHE A 579 -12.29 1.06 2.91
C PHE A 579 -12.34 2.48 3.49
N SER A 580 -11.75 3.45 2.78
CA SER A 580 -11.87 4.86 3.12
C SER A 580 -12.05 5.73 1.87
N GLY A 581 -12.46 6.99 2.03
CA GLY A 581 -12.09 8.02 1.05
C GLY A 581 -13.08 8.50 -0.01
N LEU A 582 -14.38 8.17 0.00
CA LEU A 582 -15.38 9.02 -0.70
C LEU A 582 -16.61 9.17 0.18
N THR A 583 -17.05 10.41 0.42
CA THR A 583 -18.28 10.70 1.16
C THR A 583 -19.52 10.19 0.43
N ASP A 584 -19.42 9.99 -0.89
CA ASP A 584 -20.52 9.69 -1.82
C ASP A 584 -20.89 8.21 -1.93
N GLY A 585 -20.40 7.39 -0.99
CA GLY A 585 -20.84 6.01 -0.76
C GLY A 585 -20.02 4.93 -1.46
N PHE A 586 -19.75 3.84 -0.73
CA PHE A 586 -19.14 2.59 -1.20
C PHE A 586 -20.18 1.47 -1.15
N MET A 587 -20.20 0.59 -2.15
CA MET A 587 -21.11 -0.57 -2.20
C MET A 587 -20.36 -1.88 -2.46
N ILE A 588 -20.62 -2.88 -1.62
CA ILE A 588 -20.33 -4.29 -1.89
C ILE A 588 -21.57 -4.88 -2.55
N GLN A 589 -21.45 -5.36 -3.78
CA GLN A 589 -22.52 -6.00 -4.53
C GLN A 589 -22.18 -7.45 -4.83
N ALA A 590 -23.04 -8.39 -4.44
CA ALA A 590 -22.91 -9.80 -4.79
C ALA A 590 -24.19 -10.31 -5.48
N ILE A 591 -24.02 -11.03 -6.58
CA ILE A 591 -25.11 -11.55 -7.42
C ILE A 591 -24.85 -13.03 -7.65
N GLU A 592 -25.78 -13.91 -7.30
CA GLU A 592 -25.68 -15.37 -7.52
C GLU A 592 -24.38 -15.99 -6.95
N ALA A 593 -23.85 -15.43 -5.86
CA ALA A 593 -22.56 -15.80 -5.27
C ALA A 593 -22.71 -16.32 -3.83
N ASP A 594 -21.69 -17.05 -3.36
CA ASP A 594 -21.49 -17.34 -1.94
C ASP A 594 -20.71 -16.19 -1.30
N VAL A 595 -21.12 -15.71 -0.13
CA VAL A 595 -20.60 -14.49 0.48
C VAL A 595 -20.27 -14.70 1.95
N THR A 596 -19.06 -14.31 2.35
CA THR A 596 -18.64 -14.20 3.74
C THR A 596 -18.13 -12.77 3.97
N ILE A 597 -18.69 -12.02 4.91
CA ILE A 597 -18.22 -10.70 5.32
C ILE A 597 -17.95 -10.73 6.83
N GLY A 598 -16.69 -10.52 7.20
CA GLY A 598 -16.19 -10.48 8.58
C GLY A 598 -15.62 -11.80 9.10
N ASP A 599 -14.97 -11.71 10.26
CA ASP A 599 -14.24 -12.82 10.90
C ASP A 599 -14.84 -13.11 12.29
N VAL A 600 -15.26 -14.36 12.53
CA VAL A 600 -15.78 -14.82 13.83
C VAL A 600 -14.74 -14.74 14.95
N THR A 601 -13.45 -14.78 14.58
CA THR A 601 -12.33 -14.71 15.54
C THR A 601 -11.95 -13.27 15.92
N ALA A 602 -12.57 -12.25 15.33
CA ALA A 602 -12.29 -10.86 15.64
C ALA A 602 -12.74 -10.48 17.06
N LEU A 603 -11.85 -9.82 17.81
CA LEU A 603 -12.13 -9.32 19.17
C LEU A 603 -13.15 -8.17 19.17
N THR A 604 -13.24 -7.42 18.07
CA THR A 604 -14.13 -6.26 17.91
C THR A 604 -14.73 -6.25 16.51
N ASN A 605 -15.89 -5.62 16.35
CA ASN A 605 -16.54 -5.48 15.05
C ASN A 605 -15.76 -4.55 14.11
N PHE A 606 -15.72 -4.87 12.81
CA PHE A 606 -15.16 -3.99 11.78
C PHE A 606 -16.19 -2.94 11.34
N GLY A 607 -15.77 -1.68 11.25
CA GLY A 607 -16.68 -0.55 11.00
C GLY A 607 -16.84 -0.18 9.53
N THR A 608 -18.07 -0.22 9.03
CA THR A 608 -18.52 0.48 7.82
C THR A 608 -19.29 1.73 8.27
N MET A 609 -18.63 2.90 8.22
CA MET A 609 -19.11 4.10 8.91
C MET A 609 -19.10 5.38 8.04
N ASN A 610 -20.04 6.29 8.30
CA ASN A 610 -20.06 7.67 7.76
C ASN A 610 -20.21 7.81 6.23
N TYR A 611 -20.93 6.90 5.57
CA TYR A 611 -21.19 7.01 4.13
C TYR A 611 -22.52 7.70 3.81
N GLN A 612 -22.53 8.55 2.78
CA GLN A 612 -23.75 9.06 2.16
C GLN A 612 -24.01 8.34 0.84
N HIS A 613 -24.97 7.42 0.84
CA HIS A 613 -25.32 6.62 -0.32
C HIS A 613 -26.19 7.41 -1.31
N LYS A 614 -25.82 7.34 -2.58
CA LYS A 614 -26.66 7.80 -3.71
C LYS A 614 -27.99 7.03 -3.77
N PRO A 615 -29.01 7.52 -4.51
CA PRO A 615 -30.22 6.74 -4.76
C PRO A 615 -29.90 5.32 -5.25
N ARG A 616 -30.54 4.30 -4.64
CA ARG A 616 -30.33 2.85 -4.91
C ARG A 616 -28.96 2.29 -4.51
N TYR A 617 -28.20 2.99 -3.66
CA TYR A 617 -26.99 2.46 -3.04
C TYR A 617 -27.27 1.98 -1.62
N THR A 618 -26.63 0.88 -1.24
CA THR A 618 -26.57 0.33 0.12
C THR A 618 -25.13 -0.12 0.35
N ALA A 619 -24.71 -0.28 1.62
CA ALA A 619 -23.34 -0.71 1.88
C ALA A 619 -23.10 -2.15 1.40
N VAL A 620 -24.10 -3.02 1.58
CA VAL A 620 -24.07 -4.41 1.10
C VAL A 620 -25.34 -4.72 0.33
N TYR A 621 -25.20 -5.05 -0.95
CA TYR A 621 -26.28 -5.38 -1.87
C TYR A 621 -26.16 -6.83 -2.37
N LEU A 622 -27.08 -7.69 -1.94
CA LEU A 622 -27.07 -9.11 -2.26
C LEU A 622 -28.25 -9.45 -3.16
N ILE A 623 -28.02 -10.23 -4.21
CA ILE A 623 -29.07 -10.65 -5.17
C ILE A 623 -28.94 -12.14 -5.45
N ALA A 624 -29.98 -12.91 -5.14
CA ALA A 624 -30.07 -14.35 -5.42
C ALA A 624 -28.82 -15.14 -4.96
N CYS A 625 -28.19 -14.72 -3.85
CA CYS A 625 -27.03 -15.38 -3.28
C CYS A 625 -27.47 -16.66 -2.55
N LYS A 626 -26.70 -17.74 -2.69
CA LYS A 626 -27.07 -19.04 -2.13
C LYS A 626 -26.66 -19.17 -0.67
N SER A 627 -25.39 -18.95 -0.34
CA SER A 627 -24.90 -18.91 1.05
C SER A 627 -24.34 -17.54 1.39
N VAL A 628 -24.87 -16.89 2.42
CA VAL A 628 -24.41 -15.58 2.89
C VAL A 628 -24.17 -15.61 4.39
N ILE A 629 -22.99 -15.18 4.81
CA ILE A 629 -22.64 -14.96 6.22
C ILE A 629 -22.12 -13.53 6.36
N ILE A 630 -22.77 -12.72 7.19
CA ILE A 630 -22.30 -11.40 7.63
C ILE A 630 -22.11 -11.48 9.14
N GLN A 631 -20.88 -11.26 9.61
CA GLN A 631 -20.53 -11.42 11.01
C GLN A 631 -19.57 -10.36 11.53
N LYS A 632 -19.69 -10.00 12.82
CA LYS A 632 -18.78 -9.05 13.49
C LYS A 632 -18.59 -7.75 12.70
N GLN A 633 -19.67 -7.21 12.14
CA GLN A 633 -19.67 -5.94 11.40
C GLN A 633 -20.43 -4.85 12.16
N THR A 634 -19.96 -3.61 12.05
CA THR A 634 -20.66 -2.41 12.54
C THR A 634 -21.03 -1.52 11.36
N PHE A 635 -22.33 -1.39 11.08
CA PHE A 635 -22.89 -0.47 10.10
C PHE A 635 -23.41 0.77 10.84
N SER A 636 -22.68 1.87 10.80
CA SER A 636 -23.00 3.05 11.60
C SER A 636 -23.00 4.36 10.81
N LEU A 637 -23.89 5.28 11.19
CA LEU A 637 -23.97 6.63 10.61
C LEU A 637 -24.15 6.63 9.08
N LEU A 638 -24.74 5.58 8.51
CA LEU A 638 -25.07 5.49 7.09
C LEU A 638 -26.29 6.34 6.78
N ARG A 639 -26.23 7.12 5.71
CA ARG A 639 -27.31 8.03 5.31
C ARG A 639 -27.51 7.98 3.80
N ASN A 640 -28.69 8.33 3.31
CA ASN A 640 -28.85 8.63 1.88
C ASN A 640 -28.46 10.10 1.58
N GLN A 641 -27.98 10.38 0.38
CA GLN A 641 -27.74 11.75 -0.09
C GLN A 641 -29.08 12.51 -0.14
N ASN A 642 -29.11 13.70 0.46
CA ASN A 642 -30.24 14.63 0.39
C ASN A 642 -30.31 15.24 -1.02
N GLU A 643 -30.83 14.49 -1.99
CA GLU A 643 -31.29 15.06 -3.24
C GLU A 643 -32.69 15.63 -3.03
N GLY A 644 -32.99 16.79 -3.64
CA GLY A 644 -34.24 17.52 -3.44
C GLY A 644 -35.51 16.66 -3.58
N GLN A 645 -36.63 17.22 -3.12
CA GLN A 645 -37.97 16.63 -2.92
C GLN A 645 -38.62 15.88 -4.11
N ALA A 646 -37.91 15.60 -5.22
CA ALA A 646 -38.43 15.05 -6.46
C ALA A 646 -37.87 13.68 -6.90
N VAL A 647 -36.98 13.02 -6.15
CA VAL A 647 -36.42 11.71 -6.55
C VAL A 647 -37.12 10.55 -5.81
N ASP A 648 -37.70 9.62 -6.57
CA ASP A 648 -38.27 8.35 -6.11
C ASP A 648 -37.16 7.39 -5.63
N ILE A 649 -36.67 7.55 -4.40
CA ILE A 649 -35.63 6.66 -3.85
C ILE A 649 -36.28 5.45 -3.16
N PHE A 650 -36.09 4.24 -3.71
CA PHE A 650 -36.55 2.97 -3.12
C PHE A 650 -35.39 2.09 -2.59
N TYR A 651 -35.66 1.45 -1.43
CA TYR A 651 -34.91 0.38 -0.74
C TYR A 651 -33.41 0.59 -0.45
N THR A 652 -33.01 1.68 0.22
CA THR A 652 -31.62 1.89 0.68
C THR A 652 -31.49 1.64 2.20
N PRO A 653 -31.11 0.43 2.64
CA PRO A 653 -30.70 0.13 4.03
C PRO A 653 -29.17 0.12 4.18
N GLY A 654 -28.66 -0.30 5.35
CA GLY A 654 -27.26 -0.68 5.51
C GLY A 654 -26.94 -1.98 4.76
N VAL A 655 -27.87 -2.94 4.80
CA VAL A 655 -27.78 -4.22 4.06
C VAL A 655 -29.11 -4.48 3.33
N TYR A 656 -29.07 -4.69 2.01
CA TYR A 656 -30.22 -5.13 1.21
C TYR A 656 -29.95 -6.52 0.66
N ALA A 657 -30.87 -7.46 0.92
CA ALA A 657 -30.78 -8.82 0.40
C ALA A 657 -32.03 -9.18 -0.42
N ARG A 658 -31.84 -9.49 -1.70
CA ARG A 658 -32.85 -10.09 -2.56
C ARG A 658 -32.71 -11.61 -2.53
N ALA A 659 -33.45 -12.27 -1.65
CA ALA A 659 -33.30 -13.70 -1.34
C ALA A 659 -34.15 -14.59 -2.27
N SER A 660 -33.56 -15.62 -2.86
CA SER A 660 -34.28 -16.72 -3.52
C SER A 660 -34.76 -17.75 -2.48
N PRO A 661 -35.66 -18.69 -2.82
CA PRO A 661 -36.18 -19.68 -1.86
C PRO A 661 -35.09 -20.57 -1.23
N ASP A 662 -33.96 -20.74 -1.90
CA ASP A 662 -32.80 -21.53 -1.47
C ASP A 662 -31.69 -20.70 -0.80
N THR A 663 -31.87 -19.38 -0.62
CA THR A 663 -30.91 -18.52 0.09
C THR A 663 -30.78 -18.93 1.56
N GLN A 664 -29.54 -19.14 2.00
CA GLN A 664 -29.13 -19.31 3.40
C GLN A 664 -28.42 -18.03 3.84
N LEU A 665 -29.14 -17.11 4.49
CA LEU A 665 -28.62 -15.84 4.98
C LEU A 665 -28.42 -15.89 6.49
N THR A 666 -27.19 -15.71 6.95
CA THR A 666 -26.83 -15.56 8.37
C THR A 666 -26.27 -14.15 8.62
N ILE A 667 -26.88 -13.42 9.55
CA ILE A 667 -26.36 -12.16 10.10
C ILE A 667 -26.14 -12.39 11.60
N THR A 668 -24.90 -12.40 12.06
CA THR A 668 -24.54 -12.72 13.45
C THR A 668 -23.59 -11.69 14.05
N ASP A 669 -23.74 -11.36 15.33
CA ASP A 669 -22.77 -10.51 16.05
C ASP A 669 -22.55 -9.12 15.40
N CYS A 670 -23.59 -8.57 14.75
CA CYS A 670 -23.50 -7.30 14.03
C CYS A 670 -24.12 -6.14 14.83
N ILE A 671 -23.71 -4.91 14.51
CA ILE A 671 -24.25 -3.69 15.10
C ILE A 671 -24.71 -2.76 13.98
N PHE A 672 -25.99 -2.43 13.97
CA PHE A 672 -26.56 -1.39 13.13
C PHE A 672 -26.93 -0.20 14.01
N SER A 673 -26.24 0.92 13.87
CA SER A 673 -26.43 2.07 14.77
C SER A 673 -26.49 3.42 14.07
N ASN A 674 -27.40 4.31 14.51
CA ASN A 674 -27.46 5.70 14.05
C ASN A 674 -27.59 5.87 12.52
N ASN A 675 -28.08 4.86 11.81
CA ASN A 675 -28.31 4.95 10.37
C ASN A 675 -29.58 5.77 10.12
N THR A 676 -29.58 6.64 9.11
CA THR A 676 -30.70 7.56 8.84
C THR A 676 -31.04 7.58 7.36
N TYR A 677 -32.18 6.98 7.01
CA TYR A 677 -32.70 6.94 5.65
C TYR A 677 -34.06 7.65 5.58
N SER A 678 -34.19 8.61 4.66
CA SER A 678 -35.39 9.45 4.51
C SER A 678 -35.76 9.66 3.04
N GLY A 679 -37.05 9.86 2.73
CA GLY A 679 -37.52 10.07 1.35
C GLY A 679 -38.87 9.42 1.03
N HIS A 680 -39.17 9.27 -0.26
CA HIS A 680 -40.47 8.79 -0.76
C HIS A 680 -40.63 7.27 -0.71
N GLY A 681 -39.58 6.48 -0.92
CA GLY A 681 -39.72 5.02 -1.00
C GLY A 681 -39.79 4.30 0.33
N ALA A 682 -39.96 2.98 0.23
CA ALA A 682 -40.03 2.03 1.34
C ALA A 682 -38.63 1.69 1.87
N MET A 683 -38.16 2.35 2.93
CA MET A 683 -36.80 2.18 3.44
C MET A 683 -36.79 1.65 4.86
N SER A 684 -35.80 0.80 5.11
CA SER A 684 -35.42 0.30 6.44
C SER A 684 -34.23 1.09 6.96
N GLY A 685 -34.20 1.37 8.25
CA GLY A 685 -33.05 2.04 8.88
C GLY A 685 -31.81 1.15 8.96
N ALA A 686 -31.91 -0.19 8.85
CA ALA A 686 -30.75 -1.08 8.96
C ALA A 686 -30.72 -2.22 7.92
N LEU A 687 -31.73 -3.09 7.89
CA LEU A 687 -31.78 -4.28 7.05
C LEU A 687 -33.06 -4.35 6.21
N PHE A 688 -32.94 -4.71 4.93
CA PHE A 688 -34.07 -4.94 4.03
C PHE A 688 -33.92 -6.30 3.33
N ILE A 689 -34.93 -7.18 3.44
CA ILE A 689 -34.96 -8.50 2.82
C ILE A 689 -36.15 -8.59 1.86
N ASP A 690 -35.89 -8.89 0.59
CA ASP A 690 -36.86 -9.00 -0.51
C ASP A 690 -36.83 -10.41 -1.11
N PHE A 691 -37.91 -11.19 -0.93
CA PHE A 691 -38.00 -12.56 -1.40
C PHE A 691 -38.44 -12.66 -2.87
N ILE A 692 -37.68 -13.39 -3.69
CA ILE A 692 -37.92 -13.62 -5.12
C ILE A 692 -38.72 -14.93 -5.31
N GLY A 693 -39.98 -14.86 -5.74
CA GLY A 693 -40.75 -16.03 -6.20
C GLY A 693 -41.98 -16.40 -5.34
N SER A 694 -42.83 -17.31 -5.87
CA SER A 694 -44.06 -17.79 -5.21
C SER A 694 -43.79 -18.93 -4.23
N ALA A 695 -44.62 -19.04 -3.19
CA ALA A 695 -44.51 -19.92 -2.01
C ALA A 695 -44.52 -21.46 -2.27
N THR A 696 -44.20 -21.94 -3.47
CA THR A 696 -44.52 -23.32 -3.91
C THR A 696 -43.33 -24.27 -4.11
N SER A 697 -42.08 -23.85 -3.90
CA SER A 697 -40.92 -24.76 -3.97
C SER A 697 -40.27 -24.95 -2.59
N ASN A 698 -40.30 -26.19 -2.08
CA ASN A 698 -39.46 -26.62 -0.96
C ASN A 698 -37.99 -26.50 -1.37
N ALA A 699 -37.27 -25.57 -0.76
CA ALA A 699 -35.83 -25.41 -0.90
C ALA A 699 -35.22 -25.25 0.50
N ASP A 700 -34.01 -25.79 0.72
CA ASP A 700 -33.30 -25.82 2.00
C ASP A 700 -32.74 -24.44 2.45
N GLY A 701 -33.35 -23.34 2.02
CA GLY A 701 -32.95 -21.98 2.38
C GLY A 701 -33.45 -21.58 3.78
N PHE A 702 -32.80 -20.60 4.41
CA PHE A 702 -33.21 -20.03 5.71
C PHE A 702 -32.70 -18.59 5.88
N ILE A 703 -33.35 -17.82 6.73
CA ILE A 703 -32.85 -16.53 7.21
C ILE A 703 -32.58 -16.65 8.72
N LEU A 704 -31.34 -16.45 9.15
CA LEU A 704 -30.92 -16.43 10.54
C LEU A 704 -30.34 -15.05 10.87
N ILE A 705 -30.96 -14.34 11.80
CA ILE A 705 -30.42 -13.11 12.37
C ILE A 705 -30.23 -13.38 13.86
N GLN A 706 -29.00 -13.31 14.34
CA GLN A 706 -28.69 -13.57 15.73
C GLN A 706 -27.65 -12.64 16.35
N ASN A 707 -27.65 -12.51 17.68
CA ASN A 707 -26.64 -11.75 18.45
C ASN A 707 -26.41 -10.31 17.91
N THR A 708 -27.43 -9.68 17.33
CA THR A 708 -27.29 -8.45 16.54
C THR A 708 -28.03 -7.29 17.19
N CYS A 709 -27.41 -6.11 17.19
CA CYS A 709 -27.94 -4.88 17.79
C CYS A 709 -28.48 -3.93 16.72
N PHE A 710 -29.68 -3.40 16.92
CA PHE A 710 -30.28 -2.33 16.14
C PHE A 710 -30.58 -1.14 17.04
N THR A 711 -29.75 -0.09 16.98
CA THR A 711 -29.85 1.06 17.88
C THR A 711 -29.99 2.40 17.14
N ASP A 712 -30.99 3.20 17.48
CA ASP A 712 -31.16 4.57 16.96
C ASP A 712 -31.19 4.69 15.41
N ASN A 713 -31.62 3.64 14.72
CA ASN A 713 -31.77 3.68 13.27
C ASN A 713 -33.10 4.32 12.86
N ILE A 714 -33.10 5.04 11.74
CA ILE A 714 -34.24 5.75 11.21
C ILE A 714 -34.48 5.30 9.77
N GLY A 715 -35.68 4.80 9.48
CA GLY A 715 -36.14 4.52 8.12
C GLY A 715 -37.49 5.18 7.81
N THR A 716 -37.98 5.06 6.59
CA THR A 716 -39.29 5.63 6.22
C THR A 716 -40.45 4.71 6.57
N ILE A 717 -40.22 3.39 6.53
CA ILE A 717 -41.21 2.36 6.90
C ILE A 717 -40.78 1.63 8.17
N ALA A 718 -39.52 1.21 8.30
CA ALA A 718 -39.05 0.57 9.52
C ALA A 718 -37.75 1.20 10.01
N GLY A 719 -37.60 1.36 11.33
CA GLY A 719 -36.34 1.77 11.91
C GLY A 719 -35.25 0.69 11.80
N ALA A 720 -35.59 -0.61 11.84
CA ALA A 720 -34.57 -1.66 11.87
C ALA A 720 -34.65 -2.68 10.73
N ILE A 721 -35.71 -3.49 10.61
CA ILE A 721 -35.78 -4.59 9.63
C ILE A 721 -37.06 -4.49 8.80
N VAL A 722 -36.95 -4.70 7.49
CA VAL A 722 -38.09 -4.85 6.58
C VAL A 722 -38.02 -6.18 5.84
N PHE A 723 -39.15 -6.89 5.77
CA PHE A 723 -39.34 -8.03 4.88
C PHE A 723 -40.38 -7.73 3.81
N LYS A 724 -40.12 -8.19 2.58
CA LYS A 724 -41.01 -8.06 1.43
C LYS A 724 -41.05 -9.37 0.63
N GLY A 725 -42.21 -9.76 0.14
CA GLY A 725 -42.48 -11.04 -0.53
C GLY A 725 -42.82 -12.18 0.43
N LYS A 726 -43.37 -13.27 -0.10
CA LYS A 726 -43.62 -14.53 0.64
C LYS A 726 -42.54 -15.55 0.28
N SER A 727 -41.81 -16.07 1.27
CA SER A 727 -40.81 -17.15 1.09
C SER A 727 -41.33 -18.50 1.59
N SER A 728 -40.73 -19.62 1.19
CA SER A 728 -40.87 -20.90 1.93
C SER A 728 -39.79 -21.08 3.01
N SER A 729 -38.75 -20.24 3.01
CA SER A 729 -37.61 -20.35 3.93
C SER A 729 -38.01 -19.98 5.37
N PRO A 730 -37.66 -20.79 6.39
CA PRO A 730 -37.81 -20.41 7.79
C PRO A 730 -36.98 -19.16 8.12
N ILE A 731 -37.51 -18.32 9.00
CA ILE A 731 -36.87 -17.11 9.52
C ILE A 731 -36.66 -17.28 11.03
N THR A 732 -35.41 -17.28 11.46
CA THR A 732 -35.01 -17.38 12.87
C THR A 732 -34.43 -16.05 13.33
N LEU A 733 -35.03 -15.49 14.37
CA LEU A 733 -34.57 -14.28 15.05
C LEU A 733 -34.20 -14.68 16.48
N ASN A 734 -32.93 -14.53 16.83
CA ASN A 734 -32.42 -15.02 18.12
C ASN A 734 -31.49 -13.99 18.78
N ASN A 735 -31.72 -13.61 20.03
CA ASN A 735 -30.84 -12.67 20.75
C ASN A 735 -30.60 -11.33 20.00
N LEU A 736 -31.68 -10.63 19.66
CA LEU A 736 -31.67 -9.34 18.96
C LEU A 736 -32.05 -8.19 19.90
N LEU A 737 -31.30 -7.09 19.84
CA LEU A 737 -31.61 -5.87 20.59
C LEU A 737 -32.19 -4.79 19.67
N PHE A 738 -33.34 -4.24 20.03
CA PHE A 738 -33.95 -3.08 19.36
C PHE A 738 -34.09 -1.92 20.35
N LYS A 739 -33.30 -0.84 20.18
CA LYS A 739 -33.30 0.34 21.07
C LYS A 739 -33.36 1.64 20.26
N GLY A 740 -34.24 2.58 20.62
CA GLY A 740 -34.25 3.93 20.06
C GLY A 740 -34.57 4.06 18.55
N ASN A 741 -34.85 2.97 17.84
CA ASN A 741 -35.14 2.98 16.40
C ASN A 741 -36.46 3.72 16.09
N ARG A 742 -36.49 4.47 14.99
CA ARG A 742 -37.61 5.37 14.62
C ARG A 742 -37.99 5.23 13.17
N TYR A 743 -39.15 5.78 12.83
CA TYR A 743 -39.57 5.97 11.45
C TYR A 743 -39.91 7.44 11.19
N THR A 744 -39.72 7.92 9.96
CA THR A 744 -40.15 9.28 9.55
C THR A 744 -41.51 9.28 8.84
N GLY A 745 -41.95 8.12 8.35
CA GLY A 745 -43.05 8.01 7.41
C GLY A 745 -42.59 8.30 5.98
N SER A 746 -43.14 7.54 5.03
CA SER A 746 -42.97 7.79 3.58
C SER A 746 -44.21 8.51 3.05
N ALA A 747 -44.03 9.45 2.11
CA ALA A 747 -45.15 10.11 1.45
C ALA A 747 -45.98 9.14 0.57
N SER A 748 -45.34 8.11 0.00
CA SER A 748 -46.00 7.04 -0.76
C SER A 748 -46.65 5.97 0.15
N PHE A 749 -46.20 5.86 1.40
CA PHE A 749 -46.69 4.88 2.37
C PHE A 749 -46.98 5.50 3.76
N PRO A 750 -47.80 6.59 3.85
CA PRO A 750 -47.90 7.42 5.06
C PRO A 750 -48.53 6.69 6.26
N LYS A 751 -49.23 5.58 5.98
CA LYS A 751 -49.90 4.73 6.97
C LYS A 751 -49.12 3.47 7.36
N LYS A 752 -47.97 3.19 6.71
CA LYS A 752 -47.24 1.92 6.85
C LYS A 752 -45.92 2.15 7.59
N LYS A 753 -45.85 1.84 8.88
CA LYS A 753 -44.69 2.18 9.72
C LYS A 753 -44.50 1.29 10.94
N ALA A 754 -43.25 1.01 11.29
CA ALA A 754 -42.82 0.26 12.45
C ALA A 754 -41.51 0.84 13.00
N SER A 755 -41.29 0.84 14.31
CA SER A 755 -40.00 1.27 14.87
C SER A 755 -38.92 0.19 14.71
N GLY A 756 -39.28 -1.10 14.75
CA GLY A 756 -38.32 -2.20 14.58
C GLY A 756 -38.56 -3.02 13.32
N ILE A 757 -39.49 -3.99 13.35
CA ILE A 757 -39.70 -4.94 12.23
C ILE A 757 -41.02 -4.67 11.50
N PHE A 758 -40.95 -4.55 10.18
CA PHE A 758 -42.10 -4.40 9.29
C PHE A 758 -42.12 -5.48 8.21
N THR A 759 -43.31 -5.93 7.81
CA THR A 759 -43.47 -6.85 6.67
C THR A 759 -44.56 -6.36 5.72
N PHE A 760 -44.37 -6.58 4.42
CA PHE A 760 -45.37 -6.24 3.39
C PHE A 760 -46.43 -7.33 3.22
N GLU A 761 -46.15 -8.57 3.64
CA GLU A 761 -47.01 -9.72 3.54
C GLU A 761 -47.03 -10.48 4.86
N ASP A 762 -48.04 -11.33 5.04
CA ASP A 762 -48.10 -12.30 6.13
C ASP A 762 -47.02 -13.37 5.92
N ILE A 763 -46.06 -13.39 6.85
CA ILE A 763 -44.95 -14.34 6.94
C ILE A 763 -44.99 -15.18 8.24
N SER A 764 -46.17 -15.29 8.87
CA SER A 764 -46.36 -16.04 10.12
C SER A 764 -45.90 -17.51 10.00
N SER A 765 -46.18 -18.17 8.89
CA SER A 765 -45.75 -19.55 8.62
C SER A 765 -44.23 -19.75 8.58
N GLN A 766 -43.47 -18.73 8.20
CA GLN A 766 -42.01 -18.75 8.06
C GLN A 766 -41.32 -18.46 9.39
N LEU A 767 -41.97 -17.68 10.25
CA LEU A 767 -41.50 -17.38 11.60
C LEU A 767 -41.91 -18.47 12.62
N GLY A 768 -42.87 -19.34 12.28
CA GLY A 768 -43.36 -20.43 13.14
C GLY A 768 -44.54 -20.04 14.05
N ASP A 769 -45.10 -21.01 14.77
CA ASP A 769 -46.36 -20.90 15.53
C ASP A 769 -46.39 -19.77 16.57
N ASN A 770 -45.23 -19.25 16.99
CA ASN A 770 -45.16 -18.17 17.95
C ASN A 770 -43.76 -17.53 18.09
N PRO A 771 -43.42 -16.50 17.30
CA PRO A 771 -42.15 -15.81 17.48
C PRO A 771 -42.24 -14.70 18.55
N PHE A 772 -43.46 -14.21 18.86
CA PHE A 772 -43.69 -12.94 19.59
C PHE A 772 -45.02 -12.84 20.39
N ALA A 773 -45.75 -13.92 20.70
CA ALA A 773 -47.14 -13.84 21.22
C ALA A 773 -47.29 -13.09 22.56
N THR A 774 -46.20 -12.73 23.22
CA THR A 774 -46.19 -11.93 24.45
C THR A 774 -45.80 -10.46 24.22
N CYS A 775 -45.40 -10.07 23.01
CA CYS A 775 -44.85 -8.75 22.68
C CYS A 775 -45.85 -7.79 22.00
N TYR A 776 -47.10 -8.22 21.79
CA TYR A 776 -48.14 -7.40 21.17
C TYR A 776 -48.82 -6.49 22.20
N ALA A 777 -48.77 -5.17 21.96
CA ALA A 777 -49.98 -4.37 22.17
C ALA A 777 -50.71 -4.36 20.82
N PRO A 778 -51.96 -4.84 20.72
CA PRO A 778 -52.71 -4.74 19.48
C PRO A 778 -52.74 -3.26 19.06
N HIS A 779 -52.14 -2.96 17.91
CA HIS A 779 -52.29 -1.64 17.30
C HIS A 779 -53.79 -1.50 17.01
N LYS A 780 -54.42 -0.42 17.51
CA LYS A 780 -55.87 -0.18 17.44
C LYS A 780 -56.48 -0.63 16.12
N ASP A 781 -57.54 -1.45 16.26
CA ASP A 781 -58.53 -1.89 15.28
C ASP A 781 -58.12 -1.80 13.77
N PRO A 782 -57.90 -2.96 13.11
CA PRO A 782 -57.67 -3.06 11.67
C PRO A 782 -58.73 -2.35 10.81
N SER A 783 -59.93 -2.13 11.34
CA SER A 783 -61.04 -1.43 10.67
C SER A 783 -60.76 0.04 10.33
N SER A 784 -59.73 0.65 10.93
CA SER A 784 -59.35 2.05 10.69
C SER A 784 -58.42 2.26 9.49
N TYR A 785 -57.98 1.19 8.83
CA TYR A 785 -57.14 1.24 7.63
C TYR A 785 -57.97 0.97 6.37
N SER A 786 -57.93 1.94 5.46
CA SER A 786 -58.62 1.90 4.16
C SER A 786 -58.25 0.62 3.40
N PRO A 787 -59.24 -0.13 2.87
CA PRO A 787 -59.01 -1.29 2.04
C PRO A 787 -58.63 -0.80 0.65
N ASP A 788 -57.35 -0.48 0.47
CA ASP A 788 -56.80 -0.37 -0.88
C ASP A 788 -56.31 -1.77 -1.26
N GLU A 789 -57.08 -2.45 -2.11
CA GLU A 789 -57.07 -3.91 -2.38
C GLU A 789 -55.75 -4.43 -3.00
N ALA A 790 -54.78 -3.57 -3.30
CA ALA A 790 -53.53 -4.00 -3.91
C ALA A 790 -52.62 -4.82 -2.98
N TYR A 791 -52.76 -4.75 -1.65
CA TYR A 791 -51.82 -5.40 -0.71
C TYR A 791 -52.42 -5.80 0.67
N GLY A 792 -53.55 -6.50 0.69
CA GLY A 792 -54.40 -6.75 1.87
C GLY A 792 -53.88 -7.59 3.06
N ASN A 793 -52.57 -7.90 3.16
CA ASN A 793 -51.99 -8.72 4.25
C ASN A 793 -50.82 -8.04 4.99
N GLN A 794 -50.77 -6.71 5.00
CA GLN A 794 -49.69 -5.91 5.61
C GLN A 794 -49.88 -5.78 7.13
N GLN A 795 -48.95 -6.31 7.93
CA GLN A 795 -49.00 -6.19 9.39
C GLN A 795 -47.64 -5.73 9.94
N PRO A 796 -47.58 -4.65 10.75
CA PRO A 796 -46.37 -4.38 11.53
C PRO A 796 -46.15 -5.53 12.53
N PHE A 797 -44.99 -6.20 12.45
CA PHE A 797 -44.63 -7.27 13.38
C PHE A 797 -44.12 -6.72 14.72
N TYR A 798 -43.47 -5.54 14.74
CA TYR A 798 -43.12 -4.82 15.97
C TYR A 798 -43.10 -3.30 15.77
N ALA A 799 -44.05 -2.58 16.41
CA ALA A 799 -44.13 -1.12 16.40
C ALA A 799 -44.22 -0.56 17.83
N SER A 800 -43.16 0.13 18.28
CA SER A 800 -43.19 0.93 19.50
C SER A 800 -43.67 2.34 19.18
N LEU A 801 -44.80 2.75 19.76
CA LEU A 801 -45.34 4.11 19.67
C LEU A 801 -44.56 5.13 20.52
N LYS A 802 -43.63 4.67 21.37
CA LYS A 802 -42.83 5.51 22.29
C LYS A 802 -41.35 5.59 21.92
N SER A 803 -40.90 4.97 20.83
CA SER A 803 -39.50 4.89 20.38
C SER A 803 -38.51 4.19 21.35
N ASP A 804 -38.88 3.95 22.61
CA ASP A 804 -37.97 3.54 23.69
C ASP A 804 -38.40 2.23 24.41
N ILE A 805 -39.04 1.29 23.73
CA ILE A 805 -39.47 0.02 24.36
C ILE A 805 -38.46 -1.08 23.99
N LEU A 806 -37.82 -1.66 25.00
CA LEU A 806 -37.01 -2.89 24.94
C LEU A 806 -37.95 -4.12 24.85
N VAL A 807 -37.55 -5.19 24.13
CA VAL A 807 -38.40 -6.36 23.87
C VAL A 807 -37.88 -7.58 24.66
N PRO A 808 -38.48 -7.94 25.81
CA PRO A 808 -37.88 -8.87 26.78
C PRO A 808 -37.65 -10.31 26.29
N TYR A 809 -38.31 -10.73 25.20
CA TYR A 809 -38.25 -12.11 24.69
C TYR A 809 -37.33 -12.28 23.48
N LEU A 810 -36.76 -11.19 22.96
CA LEU A 810 -35.73 -11.21 21.92
C LEU A 810 -34.32 -10.94 22.46
N GLU A 811 -34.20 -10.55 23.72
CA GLU A 811 -32.92 -10.36 24.40
C GLU A 811 -32.29 -11.72 24.76
N SER A 812 -30.95 -11.81 24.81
CA SER A 812 -30.31 -12.95 25.45
C SER A 812 -30.80 -13.03 26.89
N GLN A 813 -30.99 -14.24 27.42
CA GLN A 813 -30.91 -14.43 28.86
C GLN A 813 -29.68 -13.70 29.36
N SER A 814 -29.86 -12.81 30.35
CA SER A 814 -28.76 -12.09 30.98
C SER A 814 -27.64 -13.08 31.29
N THR A 815 -26.49 -12.91 30.64
CA THR A 815 -25.34 -13.78 30.91
C THR A 815 -24.84 -13.42 32.30
N ILE A 816 -24.78 -14.43 33.17
CA ILE A 816 -24.28 -14.27 34.54
C ILE A 816 -22.81 -14.63 34.52
N ALA A 817 -21.95 -13.72 34.95
CA ALA A 817 -20.56 -14.00 35.26
C ALA A 817 -20.30 -13.75 36.75
N TYR A 818 -19.32 -14.44 37.31
CA TYR A 818 -18.89 -14.24 38.69
C TYR A 818 -17.47 -13.71 38.67
N VAL A 819 -17.15 -12.80 39.58
CA VAL A 819 -15.77 -12.34 39.81
C VAL A 819 -15.34 -12.67 41.23
N SER A 820 -14.11 -13.16 41.34
CA SER A 820 -13.46 -13.44 42.62
C SER A 820 -11.94 -13.42 42.47
N ASN A 821 -11.22 -12.77 43.38
CA ASN A 821 -9.76 -12.88 43.47
C ASN A 821 -9.30 -14.12 44.27
N SER A 822 -10.22 -14.81 44.94
CA SER A 822 -9.91 -15.91 45.87
C SER A 822 -10.42 -17.29 45.41
N GLN A 823 -11.40 -17.32 44.50
CA GLN A 823 -12.06 -18.53 44.01
C GLN A 823 -11.80 -18.73 42.51
N THR A 824 -11.91 -19.99 42.05
CA THR A 824 -11.76 -20.39 40.65
C THR A 824 -12.90 -21.31 40.23
N GLY A 825 -13.39 -21.18 39.00
CA GLY A 825 -14.45 -22.03 38.44
C GLY A 825 -14.77 -21.64 36.98
N ASP A 826 -15.62 -22.42 36.31
CA ASP A 826 -15.89 -22.26 34.87
C ASP A 826 -16.49 -20.89 34.50
N ASP A 827 -17.25 -20.27 35.43
CA ASP A 827 -17.85 -18.93 35.27
C ASP A 827 -17.30 -17.89 36.27
N ILE A 828 -16.20 -18.20 36.97
CA ILE A 828 -15.58 -17.34 37.98
C ILE A 828 -14.27 -16.77 37.45
N TYR A 829 -14.22 -15.45 37.29
CA TYR A 829 -13.11 -14.74 36.68
C TYR A 829 -12.34 -13.91 37.70
N PRO A 830 -11.00 -13.79 37.56
CA PRO A 830 -10.16 -13.06 38.52
C PRO A 830 -10.31 -11.54 38.41
N GLU A 831 -10.85 -11.02 37.30
CA GLU A 831 -10.90 -9.60 36.97
C GLU A 831 -12.18 -9.25 36.17
N PHE A 832 -12.65 -8.01 36.27
CA PHE A 832 -13.86 -7.53 35.56
C PHE A 832 -13.69 -7.54 34.04
N ASN A 833 -12.53 -7.17 33.50
CA ASN A 833 -12.22 -7.19 32.06
C ASN A 833 -12.38 -8.59 31.44
N VAL A 834 -11.95 -9.65 32.14
CA VAL A 834 -12.06 -11.03 31.68
C VAL A 834 -13.52 -11.47 31.72
N ALA A 835 -14.22 -11.20 32.83
CA ALA A 835 -15.65 -11.51 32.95
C ALA A 835 -16.49 -10.80 31.87
N PHE A 836 -16.19 -9.54 31.57
CA PHE A 836 -16.95 -8.76 30.58
C PHE A 836 -16.71 -9.26 29.15
N GLY A 837 -15.52 -9.81 28.88
CA GLY A 837 -15.21 -10.44 27.60
C GLY A 837 -15.99 -11.73 27.34
N THR A 838 -16.57 -12.35 28.37
CA THR A 838 -17.42 -13.54 28.23
C THR A 838 -18.92 -13.21 28.21
N LEU A 839 -19.30 -11.97 28.52
CA LEU A 839 -20.69 -11.52 28.41
C LEU A 839 -21.10 -11.35 26.95
N SER A 840 -22.40 -11.35 26.72
CA SER A 840 -22.95 -11.04 25.39
C SER A 840 -22.56 -9.60 24.95
N ASN A 841 -22.63 -9.33 23.65
CA ASN A 841 -22.48 -7.97 23.12
C ASN A 841 -23.53 -6.99 23.70
N HIS A 842 -24.62 -7.50 24.26
CA HIS A 842 -25.67 -6.73 24.93
C HIS A 842 -25.38 -6.48 26.41
N GLY A 843 -24.40 -7.18 26.99
CA GLY A 843 -24.04 -7.14 28.41
C GLY A 843 -24.67 -8.27 29.23
N GLY A 844 -24.78 -8.07 30.55
CA GLY A 844 -25.13 -9.13 31.49
C GLY A 844 -25.02 -8.74 32.96
N GLN A 845 -25.16 -9.72 33.86
CA GLN A 845 -25.02 -9.57 35.30
C GLN A 845 -23.66 -10.10 35.76
N VAL A 846 -22.98 -9.34 36.60
CA VAL A 846 -21.72 -9.75 37.20
C VAL A 846 -21.85 -9.75 38.72
N PHE A 847 -21.63 -10.91 39.34
CA PHE A 847 -21.65 -11.05 40.79
C PHE A 847 -20.24 -11.05 41.38
N VAL A 848 -20.00 -10.17 42.35
CA VAL A 848 -18.75 -10.20 43.14
C VAL A 848 -18.95 -11.16 44.29
N LEU A 849 -18.24 -12.29 44.26
CA LEU A 849 -18.40 -13.37 45.25
C LEU A 849 -17.68 -13.07 46.58
N ASP A 850 -16.58 -12.33 46.53
CA ASP A 850 -15.75 -12.05 47.70
C ASP A 850 -16.38 -10.99 48.63
N ASP A 851 -15.99 -11.02 49.91
CA ASP A 851 -16.26 -9.94 50.86
C ASP A 851 -15.40 -8.70 50.57
N ALA A 852 -14.22 -8.90 49.97
CA ALA A 852 -13.29 -7.91 49.47
C ALA A 852 -12.73 -8.30 48.09
N PHE A 853 -12.85 -7.41 47.11
CA PHE A 853 -12.38 -7.62 45.74
C PHE A 853 -11.47 -6.47 45.28
N ASN A 854 -10.27 -6.81 44.84
CA ASN A 854 -9.30 -5.95 44.22
C ASN A 854 -9.63 -5.78 42.74
N CYS A 855 -9.99 -4.57 42.35
CA CYS A 855 -10.21 -4.24 40.95
C CYS A 855 -8.88 -4.01 40.25
N ILE A 856 -8.46 -4.99 39.43
CA ILE A 856 -7.20 -4.96 38.67
C ILE A 856 -7.50 -4.62 37.20
N GLY A 857 -6.64 -3.81 36.57
CA GLY A 857 -6.72 -3.45 35.16
C GLY A 857 -7.76 -2.39 34.80
N THR A 858 -7.89 -2.11 33.50
CA THR A 858 -8.96 -1.26 32.94
C THR A 858 -10.02 -2.16 32.31
N THR A 859 -11.29 -1.95 32.66
CA THR A 859 -12.41 -2.63 32.00
C THR A 859 -13.09 -1.69 31.02
N ILE A 860 -12.99 -1.97 29.72
CA ILE A 860 -13.61 -1.16 28.64
C ILE A 860 -14.92 -1.83 28.19
N PHE A 861 -16.00 -1.05 28.17
CA PHE A 861 -17.31 -1.51 27.72
C PHE A 861 -17.36 -1.60 26.20
N ALA A 862 -17.98 -2.66 25.68
CA ALA A 862 -18.36 -2.72 24.27
C ALA A 862 -19.46 -1.69 23.95
N ILE A 863 -19.59 -1.31 22.68
CA ILE A 863 -20.57 -0.30 22.25
C ILE A 863 -21.99 -0.78 22.60
N ASN A 864 -22.77 0.06 23.29
CA ASN A 864 -24.15 -0.22 23.75
C ASN A 864 -24.31 -1.34 24.79
N GLN A 865 -23.22 -1.79 25.44
CA GLN A 865 -23.29 -2.88 26.42
C GLN A 865 -23.97 -2.44 27.73
N GLU A 866 -24.93 -3.21 28.22
CA GLU A 866 -25.63 -2.99 29.50
C GLU A 866 -25.19 -4.00 30.57
N ILE A 867 -24.48 -3.53 31.59
CA ILE A 867 -23.93 -4.38 32.64
C ILE A 867 -24.51 -4.01 33.99
N THR A 868 -24.97 -5.01 34.73
CA THR A 868 -25.31 -4.88 36.14
C THR A 868 -24.25 -5.57 37.00
N ILE A 869 -23.62 -4.85 37.93
CA ILE A 869 -22.69 -5.44 38.90
C ILE A 869 -23.39 -5.49 40.25
N SER A 870 -23.44 -6.68 40.85
CA SER A 870 -24.10 -6.91 42.14
C SER A 870 -23.17 -7.65 43.09
N PRO A 871 -23.17 -7.35 44.39
CA PRO A 871 -22.42 -8.13 45.35
C PRO A 871 -23.20 -9.39 45.72
N SER A 872 -22.51 -10.49 45.97
CA SER A 872 -23.13 -11.66 46.60
C SER A 872 -23.33 -11.47 48.11
N LEU A 873 -22.60 -10.52 48.72
CA LEU A 873 -22.71 -10.14 50.13
C LEU A 873 -22.95 -8.63 50.25
N PRO A 874 -24.00 -8.16 50.94
CA PRO A 874 -24.26 -6.74 51.09
C PRO A 874 -23.04 -6.00 51.66
N ASN A 875 -22.69 -4.85 51.07
CA ASN A 875 -21.54 -4.02 51.43
C ASN A 875 -20.16 -4.65 51.15
N THR A 876 -20.06 -5.58 50.18
CA THR A 876 -18.77 -6.04 49.64
C THR A 876 -17.84 -4.87 49.35
N LYS A 877 -16.56 -5.00 49.73
CA LYS A 877 -15.54 -3.98 49.52
C LYS A 877 -14.93 -4.14 48.13
N LEU A 878 -14.85 -3.04 47.37
CA LEU A 878 -14.14 -2.99 46.10
C LEU A 878 -12.94 -2.06 46.22
N TYR A 879 -11.74 -2.58 46.05
CA TYR A 879 -10.50 -1.82 46.17
C TYR A 879 -10.00 -1.37 44.80
N ASN A 880 -9.88 -0.06 44.59
CA ASN A 880 -9.11 0.52 43.49
C ASN A 880 -7.67 0.75 43.98
N LEU A 881 -6.77 -0.17 43.61
CA LEU A 881 -5.37 -0.19 44.04
C LEU A 881 -4.50 0.96 43.48
N MET A 882 -5.09 1.89 42.72
CA MET A 882 -4.43 3.09 42.19
C MET A 882 -3.23 2.85 41.25
N VAL A 883 -3.20 1.70 40.56
CA VAL A 883 -2.15 1.28 39.61
C VAL A 883 -2.34 1.83 38.19
N SER A 884 -2.54 3.15 38.06
CA SER A 884 -2.63 3.95 36.80
C SER A 884 -3.83 3.75 35.86
N SER A 885 -4.67 2.74 36.04
CA SER A 885 -5.87 2.46 35.23
C SER A 885 -7.18 2.67 36.00
N SER A 886 -8.23 3.17 35.34
CA SER A 886 -9.59 3.23 35.92
C SER A 886 -10.24 1.84 35.88
N PRO A 887 -10.62 1.24 37.03
CA PRO A 887 -11.25 -0.07 37.07
C PRO A 887 -12.45 -0.25 36.15
N LEU A 888 -13.34 0.75 36.12
CA LEU A 888 -14.57 0.73 35.33
C LEU A 888 -14.57 1.92 34.35
N TYR A 889 -14.22 1.63 33.11
CA TYR A 889 -14.12 2.59 32.01
C TYR A 889 -15.35 2.46 31.10
N VAL A 890 -16.42 3.16 31.46
CA VAL A 890 -17.74 3.07 30.80
C VAL A 890 -17.79 4.08 29.65
N THR A 891 -17.70 3.58 28.43
CA THR A 891 -17.73 4.41 27.21
C THR A 891 -18.70 3.87 26.16
N SER A 892 -18.79 4.54 25.01
CA SER A 892 -19.43 4.01 23.81
C SER A 892 -20.91 3.65 23.99
N PHE A 893 -21.71 4.57 24.55
CA PHE A 893 -23.16 4.38 24.76
C PHE A 893 -23.55 3.21 25.70
N GLY A 894 -22.61 2.69 26.49
CA GLY A 894 -22.87 1.64 27.48
C GLY A 894 -23.73 2.10 28.66
N LEU A 895 -24.36 1.16 29.35
CA LEU A 895 -25.10 1.36 30.60
C LEU A 895 -24.48 0.50 31.71
N LEU A 896 -24.09 1.12 32.82
CA LEU A 896 -23.69 0.41 34.04
C LEU A 896 -24.70 0.64 35.15
N ILE A 897 -25.16 -0.44 35.78
CA ILE A 897 -26.01 -0.43 36.98
C ILE A 897 -25.26 -1.12 38.11
N MET A 898 -25.19 -0.50 39.29
CA MET A 898 -24.46 -1.08 40.42
C MET A 898 -25.09 -0.66 41.76
N SER A 899 -25.20 -1.59 42.70
CA SER A 899 -25.75 -1.30 44.03
C SER A 899 -25.06 -2.02 45.20
N ASP A 900 -25.17 -1.45 46.40
CA ASP A 900 -24.83 -2.07 47.69
C ASP A 900 -23.34 -2.44 47.91
N PHE A 901 -22.41 -1.63 47.40
CA PHE A 901 -20.95 -1.82 47.58
C PHE A 901 -20.29 -0.75 48.45
N ASN A 902 -19.15 -1.12 49.06
CA ASN A 902 -18.18 -0.18 49.63
C ASN A 902 -17.00 0.00 48.66
N ALA A 903 -17.00 1.07 47.87
CA ALA A 903 -15.92 1.38 46.94
C ALA A 903 -14.79 2.15 47.66
N ILE A 904 -13.61 1.53 47.77
CA ILE A 904 -12.46 2.04 48.49
C ILE A 904 -11.37 2.38 47.48
N GLN A 905 -10.96 3.65 47.42
CA GLN A 905 -9.79 4.07 46.65
C GLN A 905 -8.55 3.94 47.54
N GLY A 906 -7.67 2.99 47.21
CA GLY A 906 -6.58 2.54 48.08
C GLY A 906 -6.47 1.01 48.12
N ASP A 907 -5.55 0.51 48.93
CA ASP A 907 -5.38 -0.92 49.18
C ASP A 907 -6.04 -1.36 50.49
N ASP A 908 -6.01 -2.65 50.79
CA ASP A 908 -6.54 -3.25 52.02
C ASP A 908 -5.55 -3.21 53.20
N THR A 909 -4.38 -2.59 53.00
CA THR A 909 -3.33 -2.57 54.02
C THR A 909 -3.61 -1.55 55.11
N GLU A 910 -3.14 -1.83 56.34
CA GLU A 910 -3.25 -0.90 57.47
C GLU A 910 -2.52 0.43 57.23
N LEU A 911 -1.52 0.45 56.36
CA LEU A 911 -0.75 1.65 56.03
C LEU A 911 -1.44 2.49 54.94
N GLY A 912 -2.30 1.89 54.12
CA GLY A 912 -2.88 2.51 52.94
C GLY A 912 -1.89 2.67 51.77
N ALA A 913 -2.45 3.06 50.63
CA ALA A 913 -1.72 3.14 49.36
C ALA A 913 -0.63 4.23 49.35
N GLN A 914 0.53 3.93 48.74
CA GLN A 914 1.73 4.78 48.81
C GLN A 914 1.79 5.90 47.77
N THR A 915 1.38 5.63 46.53
CA THR A 915 1.35 6.60 45.41
C THR A 915 0.47 6.04 44.28
N GLY A 916 -0.39 6.87 43.69
CA GLY A 916 -1.17 6.47 42.51
C GLY A 916 -2.22 7.52 42.12
N ARG A 917 -2.58 7.60 40.83
CA ARG A 917 -3.59 8.52 40.29
C ARG A 917 -4.49 7.76 39.33
N SER A 918 -5.63 7.29 39.81
CA SER A 918 -6.65 6.61 39.00
C SER A 918 -8.03 6.95 39.55
N GLU A 919 -8.98 7.22 38.66
CA GLU A 919 -10.40 7.35 38.98
C GLU A 919 -11.05 5.96 39.10
N PHE A 920 -11.98 5.77 40.03
CA PHE A 920 -12.68 4.48 40.16
C PHE A 920 -13.58 4.23 38.94
N PHE A 921 -14.36 5.25 38.57
CA PHE A 921 -15.23 5.24 37.40
C PHE A 921 -14.79 6.33 36.41
N TYR A 922 -14.62 5.95 35.15
CA TYR A 922 -14.53 6.87 34.04
C TYR A 922 -15.78 6.74 33.16
N ILE A 923 -16.43 7.85 32.84
CA ILE A 923 -17.66 7.90 32.05
C ILE A 923 -17.42 8.79 30.82
N GLY A 924 -17.59 8.21 29.63
CA GLY A 924 -17.38 8.91 28.35
C GLY A 924 -18.28 8.39 27.24
N GLY A 925 -18.17 8.99 26.04
CA GLY A 925 -18.79 8.45 24.83
C GLY A 925 -20.30 8.27 24.94
N TRP A 926 -20.99 9.21 25.61
CA TRP A 926 -22.45 9.20 25.78
C TRP A 926 -23.00 8.01 26.60
N ALA A 927 -22.17 7.36 27.42
CA ALA A 927 -22.59 6.29 28.32
C ALA A 927 -23.43 6.79 29.52
N GLU A 928 -24.15 5.87 30.16
CA GLU A 928 -24.94 6.12 31.38
C GLU A 928 -24.49 5.21 32.53
N VAL A 929 -24.33 5.77 33.73
CA VAL A 929 -24.02 5.01 34.95
C VAL A 929 -25.07 5.30 36.02
N ARG A 930 -25.60 4.23 36.63
CA ARG A 930 -26.59 4.27 37.71
C ARG A 930 -26.02 3.58 38.95
N LEU A 931 -25.82 4.35 40.01
CA LEU A 931 -25.29 3.85 41.28
C LEU A 931 -26.32 4.04 42.39
N THR A 932 -26.54 3.01 43.18
CA THR A 932 -27.49 3.05 44.31
C THR A 932 -26.86 2.47 45.57
N LYS A 933 -26.91 3.19 46.71
CA LYS A 933 -26.34 2.71 47.99
C LYS A 933 -24.86 2.29 47.91
N ILE A 934 -24.06 3.05 47.15
CA ILE A 934 -22.61 2.85 47.10
C ILE A 934 -21.94 3.77 48.11
N ASN A 935 -21.05 3.24 48.95
CA ASN A 935 -20.26 4.02 49.90
C ASN A 935 -18.83 4.15 49.38
N PHE A 936 -18.46 5.36 48.97
CA PHE A 936 -17.13 5.73 48.53
C PHE A 936 -16.29 6.22 49.72
N SER A 937 -15.08 5.69 49.83
CA SER A 937 -14.10 6.09 50.84
C SER A 937 -12.68 5.93 50.33
N THR A 938 -11.71 6.50 51.05
CA THR A 938 -10.28 6.41 50.71
C THR A 938 -9.50 5.68 51.80
N ASN A 939 -8.53 4.85 51.41
CA ASN A 939 -7.50 4.31 52.30
C ASN A 939 -6.09 4.73 51.84
N TYR A 940 -5.71 5.96 52.19
CA TYR A 940 -4.46 6.59 51.76
C TYR A 940 -3.45 6.71 52.90
N ARG A 941 -2.16 6.63 52.57
CA ARG A 941 -1.11 7.11 53.48
C ARG A 941 -1.27 8.61 53.75
N PRO A 942 -0.90 9.08 54.96
CA PRO A 942 -0.86 10.51 55.25
C PRO A 942 -0.06 11.29 54.19
N GLY A 943 -0.70 12.30 53.58
CA GLY A 943 -0.09 13.16 52.55
C GLY A 943 -0.22 12.68 51.10
N VAL A 944 -0.86 11.53 50.86
CA VAL A 944 -1.16 11.06 49.50
C VAL A 944 -2.45 11.69 48.99
N THR A 945 -2.34 12.36 47.84
CA THR A 945 -3.50 12.90 47.11
C THR A 945 -3.96 11.91 46.03
N GLY A 946 -5.25 11.58 46.01
CA GLY A 946 -5.89 10.77 44.98
C GLY A 946 -6.52 11.60 43.86
N ARG A 947 -6.99 10.90 42.81
CA ARG A 947 -7.90 11.45 41.80
C ARG A 947 -9.36 11.28 42.24
N THR A 948 -10.30 11.89 41.52
CA THR A 948 -11.74 11.75 41.76
C THR A 948 -12.22 10.28 41.82
N PHE A 949 -13.27 9.99 42.57
CA PHE A 949 -13.89 8.66 42.54
C PHE A 949 -14.59 8.42 41.20
N ILE A 950 -15.28 9.44 40.69
CA ILE A 950 -16.05 9.36 39.44
C ILE A 950 -15.68 10.55 38.56
N TYR A 951 -15.14 10.26 37.38
CA TYR A 951 -14.87 11.26 36.35
C TYR A 951 -15.80 11.09 35.16
N ILE A 952 -16.46 12.17 34.78
CA ILE A 952 -17.30 12.24 33.58
C ILE A 952 -16.64 13.16 32.57
N SER A 953 -16.35 12.65 31.38
CA SER A 953 -15.90 13.43 30.22
C SER A 953 -17.05 13.87 29.32
N THR A 954 -18.03 12.98 29.14
CA THR A 954 -19.30 13.10 28.39
C THR A 954 -20.22 11.96 28.84
N GLY A 955 -21.53 12.16 28.92
CA GLY A 955 -22.49 11.09 29.29
C GLY A 955 -23.39 11.43 30.48
N SER A 956 -23.96 10.41 31.11
CA SER A 956 -24.98 10.54 32.16
C SER A 956 -24.61 9.81 33.44
N LEU A 957 -24.90 10.42 34.59
CA LEU A 957 -24.70 9.82 35.92
C LEU A 957 -25.95 9.99 36.78
N LEU A 958 -26.41 8.88 37.34
CA LEU A 958 -27.52 8.83 38.27
C LEU A 958 -27.04 8.23 39.59
N LEU A 959 -27.13 8.99 40.67
CA LEU A 959 -26.79 8.58 42.03
C LEU A 959 -28.04 8.62 42.91
N ASP A 960 -28.33 7.53 43.62
CA ASP A 960 -29.39 7.47 44.62
C ASP A 960 -28.87 6.84 45.92
N GLU A 961 -29.08 7.50 47.06
CA GLU A 961 -28.66 7.00 48.38
C GLU A 961 -27.17 6.63 48.48
N CYS A 962 -26.29 7.27 47.70
CA CYS A 962 -24.84 7.02 47.73
C CYS A 962 -24.13 7.92 48.75
N SER A 963 -23.00 7.48 49.29
CA SER A 963 -22.18 8.29 50.20
C SER A 963 -20.74 8.42 49.70
N PHE A 964 -20.15 9.59 49.88
CA PHE A 964 -18.75 9.89 49.58
C PHE A 964 -18.13 10.46 50.85
N SER A 965 -17.08 9.81 51.33
CA SER A 965 -16.43 10.16 52.59
C SER A 965 -14.91 10.27 52.42
N GLY A 966 -14.35 11.37 52.90
CA GLY A 966 -12.91 11.61 52.85
C GLY A 966 -12.38 11.88 51.43
N GLY A 967 -11.05 11.84 51.32
CA GLY A 967 -10.31 12.04 50.08
C GLY A 967 -9.54 13.36 50.04
N GLN A 968 -8.29 13.26 49.59
CA GLN A 968 -7.38 14.38 49.36
C GLN A 968 -7.20 14.55 47.85
N PHE A 969 -7.74 15.62 47.26
CA PHE A 969 -7.80 15.81 45.81
C PHE A 969 -6.91 16.95 45.33
N VAL A 970 -6.29 16.83 44.16
CA VAL A 970 -5.47 17.90 43.56
C VAL A 970 -6.31 18.83 42.68
N GLN A 971 -5.69 19.86 42.11
CA GLN A 971 -6.32 20.82 41.21
C GLN A 971 -7.15 20.11 40.11
N TYR A 972 -8.38 20.60 39.88
CA TYR A 972 -9.40 20.02 38.98
C TYR A 972 -10.06 18.71 39.43
N ASP A 973 -9.63 18.10 40.53
CA ASP A 973 -10.24 16.89 41.07
C ASP A 973 -11.19 17.20 42.25
N SER A 974 -12.32 16.50 42.28
CA SER A 974 -13.35 16.53 43.32
C SER A 974 -13.70 15.10 43.73
N GLN A 975 -14.52 14.86 44.76
CA GLN A 975 -15.01 13.48 45.00
C GLN A 975 -15.74 12.95 43.76
N VAL A 976 -16.48 13.81 43.07
CA VAL A 976 -17.05 13.57 41.73
C VAL A 976 -16.72 14.76 40.81
N THR A 977 -16.03 14.49 39.70
CA THR A 977 -15.65 15.49 38.69
C THR A 977 -16.46 15.29 37.41
N ILE A 978 -17.08 16.36 36.90
CA ILE A 978 -18.02 16.33 35.79
C ILE A 978 -17.65 17.34 34.70
N ALA A 979 -17.42 16.85 33.48
CA ALA A 979 -17.22 17.65 32.28
C ALA A 979 -18.28 17.28 31.22
N ASN A 980 -18.90 18.30 30.61
CA ASN A 980 -19.86 18.21 29.50
C ASN A 980 -20.90 17.07 29.63
N PRO A 981 -21.67 17.02 30.73
CA PRO A 981 -22.63 15.94 30.93
C PRO A 981 -23.86 16.11 30.03
N GLN A 982 -24.53 15.00 29.69
CA GLN A 982 -25.88 15.01 29.14
C GLN A 982 -26.91 15.13 30.24
N LYS A 983 -26.83 14.24 31.25
CA LYS A 983 -27.80 14.16 32.33
C LYS A 983 -27.13 13.79 33.65
N ILE A 984 -27.30 14.62 34.67
CA ILE A 984 -26.87 14.33 36.04
C ILE A 984 -28.08 14.34 36.95
N VAL A 985 -28.30 13.25 37.66
CA VAL A 985 -29.33 13.13 38.70
C VAL A 985 -28.68 12.62 39.97
N ILE A 986 -28.64 13.43 41.01
CA ILE A 986 -28.12 13.04 42.33
C ILE A 986 -29.24 13.23 43.34
N LYS A 987 -29.58 12.16 44.07
CA LYS A 987 -30.65 12.18 45.06
C LYS A 987 -30.22 11.50 46.34
N LYS A 988 -30.63 12.07 47.48
CA LYS A 988 -30.42 11.47 48.83
C LYS A 988 -28.97 11.03 49.09
N SER A 989 -28.00 11.71 48.47
CA SER A 989 -26.60 11.30 48.52
C SER A 989 -25.81 12.20 49.47
N ASN A 990 -24.77 11.64 50.08
CA ASN A 990 -23.97 12.34 51.09
C ASN A 990 -22.56 12.59 50.58
N PHE A 991 -22.05 13.80 50.72
CA PHE A 991 -20.71 14.22 50.35
C PHE A 991 -20.03 14.83 51.57
N THR A 992 -19.08 14.11 52.14
CA THR A 992 -18.54 14.40 53.47
C THR A 992 -17.01 14.38 53.48
N ASP A 993 -16.43 15.28 54.28
CA ASP A 993 -15.01 15.32 54.61
C ASP A 993 -14.05 15.38 53.40
N ALA A 994 -14.50 15.92 52.25
CA ALA A 994 -13.63 16.14 51.09
C ALA A 994 -12.55 17.18 51.42
N LEU A 995 -11.29 16.92 51.05
CA LEU A 995 -10.19 17.87 51.19
C LEU A 995 -9.56 18.19 49.84
N GLY A 996 -9.87 19.35 49.27
CA GLY A 996 -9.37 19.77 47.94
C GLY A 996 -8.15 20.69 48.00
N TYR A 997 -7.12 20.39 47.18
CA TYR A 997 -5.88 21.15 47.02
C TYR A 997 -5.78 21.76 45.61
N GLY A 998 -6.20 23.02 45.44
CA GLY A 998 -6.00 23.79 44.21
C GLY A 998 -7.28 24.33 43.59
N ASN A 999 -7.17 24.94 42.40
CA ASN A 999 -8.30 25.55 41.69
C ASN A 999 -9.33 24.47 41.26
N TYR A 1000 -10.61 24.86 41.25
CA TYR A 1000 -11.73 24.04 40.73
C TYR A 1000 -12.01 22.73 41.49
N THR A 1001 -11.50 22.59 42.72
CA THR A 1001 -11.79 21.44 43.60
C THR A 1001 -13.00 21.73 44.48
N ALA A 1002 -13.91 20.76 44.63
CA ALA A 1002 -15.02 20.77 45.58
C ALA A 1002 -15.36 19.32 45.98
N ALA A 1003 -16.39 19.10 46.79
CA ALA A 1003 -16.93 17.74 46.93
C ALA A 1003 -17.54 17.26 45.59
N LEU A 1004 -18.29 18.15 44.91
CA LEU A 1004 -18.85 17.93 43.59
C LEU A 1004 -18.44 19.06 42.63
N GLY A 1005 -17.63 18.74 41.61
CA GLY A 1005 -17.06 19.73 40.70
C GLY A 1005 -17.52 19.55 39.26
N PHE A 1006 -18.17 20.57 38.67
CA PHE A 1006 -18.44 20.66 37.24
C PHE A 1006 -17.40 21.58 36.59
N THR A 1007 -16.52 21.02 35.78
CA THR A 1007 -15.43 21.75 35.11
C THR A 1007 -15.89 22.41 33.81
N SER A 1008 -16.90 21.84 33.14
CA SER A 1008 -17.58 22.46 32.01
C SER A 1008 -19.01 21.93 31.86
N VAL A 1009 -19.96 22.83 31.58
CA VAL A 1009 -21.36 22.50 31.29
C VAL A 1009 -21.79 23.13 29.96
N SER A 1010 -22.44 22.32 29.12
CA SER A 1010 -22.99 22.72 27.82
C SER A 1010 -24.44 23.21 27.92
N ASP A 1011 -24.97 23.74 26.81
CA ASP A 1011 -26.33 24.29 26.75
C ASP A 1011 -27.46 23.25 26.81
N ILE A 1012 -27.16 22.00 26.46
CA ILE A 1012 -28.12 20.88 26.43
C ILE A 1012 -28.14 20.02 27.71
N SER A 1013 -27.25 20.28 28.67
CA SER A 1013 -27.09 19.46 29.88
C SER A 1013 -28.30 19.55 30.82
N GLN A 1014 -28.82 18.41 31.29
CA GLN A 1014 -29.89 18.30 32.29
C GLN A 1014 -29.32 17.96 33.67
N ILE A 1015 -29.46 18.84 34.66
CA ILE A 1015 -28.82 18.65 35.98
C ILE A 1015 -29.83 18.83 37.11
N SER A 1016 -29.93 17.81 37.97
CA SER A 1016 -30.76 17.81 39.18
C SER A 1016 -29.99 17.15 40.33
N ILE A 1017 -29.85 17.88 41.42
CA ILE A 1017 -29.18 17.45 42.66
C ILE A 1017 -30.16 17.78 43.78
N THR A 1018 -30.73 16.78 44.45
CA THR A 1018 -31.80 17.00 45.41
C THR A 1018 -31.67 16.14 46.65
N ASP A 1019 -32.25 16.60 47.75
CA ASP A 1019 -32.35 15.83 49.00
C ASP A 1019 -30.99 15.32 49.52
N SER A 1020 -29.86 15.95 49.12
CA SER A 1020 -28.49 15.48 49.37
C SER A 1020 -27.80 16.30 50.45
N ILE A 1021 -26.83 15.72 51.15
CA ILE A 1021 -26.09 16.36 52.25
C ILE A 1021 -24.65 16.60 51.82
N PHE A 1022 -24.17 17.82 52.01
CA PHE A 1022 -22.78 18.21 51.83
C PHE A 1022 -22.27 18.71 53.18
N SER A 1023 -21.39 17.97 53.84
CA SER A 1023 -20.89 18.37 55.16
C SER A 1023 -19.38 18.25 55.36
N ASN A 1024 -18.83 19.18 56.13
CA ASN A 1024 -17.40 19.21 56.51
C ASN A 1024 -16.42 19.22 55.32
N ASN A 1025 -16.87 19.55 54.11
CA ASN A 1025 -15.98 19.58 52.94
C ASN A 1025 -15.13 20.85 52.97
N LYS A 1026 -13.82 20.70 52.81
CA LYS A 1026 -12.84 21.77 52.96
C LYS A 1026 -11.97 21.89 51.73
N GLN A 1027 -11.81 23.10 51.25
CA GLN A 1027 -10.74 23.44 50.31
C GLN A 1027 -9.57 24.02 51.10
N SER A 1028 -8.39 23.40 50.98
CA SER A 1028 -7.16 23.82 51.69
C SER A 1028 -6.03 24.03 50.69
N THR A 1029 -5.32 25.16 50.76
CA THR A 1029 -3.91 25.16 50.32
C THR A 1029 -3.05 26.12 51.14
N PRO A 1030 -1.80 25.72 51.42
CA PRO A 1030 -0.72 26.63 51.74
C PRO A 1030 -0.25 27.36 50.46
N GLY A 1031 -0.64 28.63 50.25
CA GLY A 1031 0.16 29.58 49.42
C GLY A 1031 -0.20 29.88 47.95
N GLY A 1032 -1.45 29.77 47.48
CA GLY A 1032 -1.87 30.17 46.10
C GLY A 1032 -3.15 31.03 46.07
N SER A 1033 -3.55 31.63 44.93
CA SER A 1033 -4.47 32.79 44.89
C SER A 1033 -5.76 32.67 44.06
N THR A 1034 -6.49 31.55 44.08
CA THR A 1034 -7.90 31.45 43.57
C THR A 1034 -8.62 30.16 44.01
N PHE A 1035 -9.62 30.21 44.89
CA PHE A 1035 -10.34 29.04 45.46
C PHE A 1035 -11.86 29.25 45.48
N TYR A 1036 -12.66 28.31 44.98
CA TYR A 1036 -14.04 28.62 44.59
C TYR A 1036 -15.13 28.19 45.59
N ALA A 1037 -15.21 26.92 46.01
CA ALA A 1037 -16.27 26.43 46.91
C ALA A 1037 -15.86 25.19 47.72
N GLY A 1038 -16.42 25.04 48.94
CA GLY A 1038 -16.25 23.85 49.75
C GLY A 1038 -17.08 22.64 49.29
N ALA A 1039 -18.33 22.85 48.86
CA ALA A 1039 -19.25 21.76 48.53
C ALA A 1039 -19.45 21.55 47.02
N ILE A 1040 -19.91 22.55 46.29
CA ILE A 1040 -20.23 22.44 44.85
C ILE A 1040 -19.55 23.55 44.05
N HIS A 1041 -18.85 23.18 42.99
CA HIS A 1041 -18.29 24.11 42.02
C HIS A 1041 -18.90 23.87 40.64
N VAL A 1042 -19.33 24.91 39.93
CA VAL A 1042 -19.87 24.81 38.56
C VAL A 1042 -19.24 25.81 37.61
N SER A 1043 -18.72 25.35 36.48
CA SER A 1043 -18.23 26.19 35.38
C SER A 1043 -18.98 25.91 34.07
N PHE A 1044 -19.54 26.96 33.46
CA PHE A 1044 -20.27 26.87 32.18
C PHE A 1044 -19.37 27.23 30.98
N GLN A 1045 -19.65 26.66 29.80
CA GLN A 1045 -18.94 27.04 28.56
C GLN A 1045 -19.53 28.29 27.87
N GLY A 1046 -20.79 28.62 28.17
CA GLY A 1046 -21.50 29.75 27.58
C GLY A 1046 -22.64 30.24 28.47
N ALA A 1047 -23.38 31.25 28.00
CA ALA A 1047 -24.47 31.89 28.74
C ALA A 1047 -25.79 31.10 28.77
N ASN A 1048 -25.97 30.13 27.88
CA ASN A 1048 -27.21 29.36 27.74
C ASN A 1048 -27.04 27.94 28.30
N HIS A 1049 -28.01 27.49 29.09
CA HIS A 1049 -28.12 26.12 29.60
C HIS A 1049 -29.57 25.79 30.02
N GLN A 1050 -29.89 24.50 30.18
CA GLN A 1050 -31.19 24.10 30.75
C GLN A 1050 -31.25 24.41 32.26
N ARG A 1051 -32.45 24.35 32.84
CA ARG A 1051 -32.65 24.64 34.27
C ARG A 1051 -31.88 23.64 35.16
N PHE A 1052 -31.22 24.14 36.19
CA PHE A 1052 -30.54 23.37 37.23
C PHE A 1052 -31.40 23.33 38.49
N ASP A 1053 -31.64 22.13 39.02
CA ASP A 1053 -32.39 21.95 40.26
C ASP A 1053 -31.46 21.52 41.40
N PHE A 1054 -31.35 22.36 42.43
CA PHE A 1054 -30.61 22.09 43.67
C PHE A 1054 -31.54 21.91 44.88
N SER A 1055 -32.84 21.65 44.69
CA SER A 1055 -33.81 21.71 45.78
C SER A 1055 -33.54 20.72 46.93
N ARG A 1056 -33.85 21.17 48.17
CA ARG A 1056 -33.80 20.36 49.41
C ARG A 1056 -32.43 19.75 49.76
N ASN A 1057 -31.34 20.34 49.30
CA ASN A 1057 -29.99 19.94 49.74
C ASN A 1057 -29.60 20.60 51.07
N THR A 1058 -28.77 19.95 51.87
CA THR A 1058 -28.23 20.48 53.14
C THR A 1058 -26.73 20.69 53.04
N PHE A 1059 -26.25 21.89 53.34
CA PHE A 1059 -24.85 22.30 53.31
C PHE A 1059 -24.40 22.71 54.71
N THR A 1060 -23.59 21.87 55.36
CA THR A 1060 -23.19 22.08 56.76
C THR A 1060 -21.67 22.09 56.96
N ASN A 1061 -21.12 23.12 57.60
CA ASN A 1061 -19.68 23.19 57.94
C ASN A 1061 -18.72 23.04 56.75
N ASN A 1062 -19.16 23.41 55.54
CA ASN A 1062 -18.28 23.42 54.38
C ASN A 1062 -17.39 24.67 54.40
N SER A 1063 -16.18 24.57 53.87
CA SER A 1063 -15.23 25.67 53.84
C SER A 1063 -14.63 25.84 52.44
N GLY A 1064 -14.87 27.00 51.83
CA GLY A 1064 -14.21 27.43 50.58
C GLY A 1064 -13.59 28.82 50.73
N GLN A 1065 -13.08 29.43 49.65
CA GLN A 1065 -12.62 30.83 49.67
C GLN A 1065 -13.66 31.77 49.10
N TYR A 1066 -14.09 31.59 47.84
CA TYR A 1066 -15.15 32.40 47.22
C TYR A 1066 -16.57 32.02 47.62
N ALA A 1067 -16.80 30.78 48.04
CA ALA A 1067 -18.09 30.35 48.58
C ALA A 1067 -17.91 29.33 49.69
N GLY A 1068 -18.68 29.49 50.77
CA GLY A 1068 -18.74 28.48 51.83
C GLY A 1068 -19.27 27.15 51.31
N ALA A 1069 -20.30 27.18 50.47
CA ALA A 1069 -20.96 25.99 49.93
C ALA A 1069 -20.89 25.89 48.39
N ILE A 1070 -21.45 26.85 47.64
CA ILE A 1070 -21.67 26.72 46.19
C ILE A 1070 -21.03 27.86 45.42
N TYR A 1071 -20.23 27.55 44.40
CA TYR A 1071 -19.66 28.53 43.47
C TYR A 1071 -20.06 28.25 42.03
N ILE A 1072 -20.57 29.27 41.34
CA ILE A 1072 -21.04 29.18 39.96
C ILE A 1072 -20.31 30.21 39.09
N GLN A 1073 -19.65 29.73 38.04
CA GLN A 1073 -18.84 30.50 37.10
C GLN A 1073 -19.42 30.50 35.69
N TYR A 1074 -19.53 31.69 35.12
CA TYR A 1074 -19.76 31.90 33.69
C TYR A 1074 -18.57 32.60 33.05
N PRO A 1075 -18.31 32.35 31.75
CA PRO A 1075 -17.32 33.08 30.97
C PRO A 1075 -17.85 34.44 30.48
N GLN A 1076 -19.17 34.61 30.36
CA GLN A 1076 -19.87 35.85 30.01
C GLN A 1076 -21.21 35.93 30.77
N ALA A 1077 -21.71 37.14 31.06
CA ALA A 1077 -22.98 37.32 31.75
C ALA A 1077 -24.16 36.76 30.92
N PRO A 1078 -25.04 35.93 31.49
CA PRO A 1078 -26.22 35.46 30.76
C PRO A 1078 -27.32 36.51 30.64
N SER A 1079 -28.25 36.28 29.72
CA SER A 1079 -29.43 37.14 29.53
C SER A 1079 -30.41 37.04 30.71
N VAL A 1080 -30.82 38.21 31.23
CA VAL A 1080 -31.66 38.47 32.43
C VAL A 1080 -33.05 37.76 32.44
N THR A 1081 -33.46 37.11 31.36
CA THR A 1081 -34.87 36.66 31.15
C THR A 1081 -35.16 35.18 31.46
N LEU A 1082 -34.25 34.41 32.07
CA LEU A 1082 -34.38 32.94 32.14
C LEU A 1082 -34.37 32.38 33.57
N ASP A 1083 -35.33 31.51 33.92
CA ASP A 1083 -35.38 30.76 35.20
C ASP A 1083 -34.38 29.59 35.20
N LYS A 1084 -33.11 29.89 35.51
CA LYS A 1084 -31.99 28.96 35.32
C LYS A 1084 -31.63 28.07 36.52
N PHE A 1085 -31.92 28.49 37.75
CA PHE A 1085 -31.61 27.71 38.98
C PHE A 1085 -32.81 27.61 39.94
N ILE A 1086 -32.93 26.48 40.63
CA ILE A 1086 -33.87 26.26 41.75
C ILE A 1086 -33.06 25.90 43.00
N PHE A 1087 -33.24 26.65 44.09
CA PHE A 1087 -32.62 26.36 45.39
C PHE A 1087 -33.65 26.14 46.52
N GLU A 1088 -34.93 25.95 46.17
CA GLU A 1088 -36.02 25.80 47.13
C GLU A 1088 -35.78 24.65 48.12
N GLY A 1089 -35.93 24.94 49.41
CA GLY A 1089 -35.72 24.02 50.52
C GLY A 1089 -34.25 23.74 50.87
N CYS A 1090 -33.28 24.43 50.26
CA CYS A 1090 -31.87 24.23 50.62
C CYS A 1090 -31.55 24.76 52.02
N ILE A 1091 -30.78 24.01 52.80
CA ILE A 1091 -30.35 24.37 54.16
C ILE A 1091 -28.86 24.71 54.16
N PHE A 1092 -28.46 25.83 54.77
CA PHE A 1092 -27.05 26.26 54.91
C PHE A 1092 -26.72 26.55 56.38
N ASN A 1093 -25.78 25.82 56.97
CA ASN A 1093 -25.46 25.91 58.39
C ASN A 1093 -23.94 25.84 58.63
N GLY A 1094 -23.37 26.82 59.33
CA GLY A 1094 -21.96 26.76 59.76
C GLY A 1094 -20.90 26.73 58.63
N ASN A 1095 -21.24 27.02 57.37
CA ASN A 1095 -20.22 27.09 56.31
C ASN A 1095 -19.33 28.32 56.51
N THR A 1096 -18.04 28.16 56.23
CA THR A 1096 -17.01 29.18 56.45
C THR A 1096 -16.32 29.57 55.16
N LEU A 1097 -15.79 30.79 55.14
CA LEU A 1097 -15.03 31.34 54.02
C LEU A 1097 -13.70 31.90 54.51
N THR A 1098 -12.64 31.70 53.72
CA THR A 1098 -11.29 32.17 54.09
C THR A 1098 -10.99 33.60 53.61
N ASN A 1099 -11.86 34.22 52.81
CA ASN A 1099 -11.69 35.58 52.28
C ASN A 1099 -12.88 36.46 52.68
N SER A 1100 -12.65 37.60 53.34
CA SER A 1100 -13.65 38.39 54.08
C SER A 1100 -14.73 39.11 53.24
N GLN A 1101 -14.88 38.80 51.95
CA GLN A 1101 -15.82 39.45 51.02
C GLN A 1101 -16.81 38.47 50.33
N GLN A 1102 -17.07 37.29 50.89
CA GLN A 1102 -17.76 36.20 50.18
C GLN A 1102 -18.86 35.47 50.98
N SER A 1103 -19.67 34.68 50.27
CA SER A 1103 -21.02 34.21 50.63
C SER A 1103 -21.15 32.67 50.70
N ASP A 1104 -22.27 32.12 51.19
CA ASP A 1104 -22.57 30.67 51.11
C ASP A 1104 -22.70 30.21 49.66
N ILE A 1105 -23.35 31.04 48.83
CA ILE A 1105 -23.51 30.84 47.39
C ILE A 1105 -22.89 32.04 46.67
N TYR A 1106 -22.00 31.78 45.71
CA TYR A 1106 -21.35 32.81 44.91
C TYR A 1106 -21.58 32.59 43.41
N PHE A 1107 -21.93 33.65 42.69
CA PHE A 1107 -22.00 33.68 41.23
C PHE A 1107 -20.92 34.61 40.68
N SER A 1108 -20.29 34.29 39.54
CA SER A 1108 -19.22 35.12 38.97
C SER A 1108 -19.67 36.47 38.40
N HIS A 1109 -20.96 36.63 38.04
CA HIS A 1109 -21.58 37.90 37.62
C HIS A 1109 -22.79 38.25 38.51
N PRO A 1110 -23.39 39.46 38.40
CA PRO A 1110 -24.48 39.90 39.26
C PRO A 1110 -25.76 39.06 39.20
N LEU A 1111 -26.41 38.89 40.36
CA LEU A 1111 -27.54 37.96 40.56
C LEU A 1111 -28.77 38.24 39.68
N ASN A 1112 -29.00 39.50 39.28
CA ASN A 1112 -30.14 39.91 38.46
C ASN A 1112 -30.13 39.27 37.05
N ALA A 1113 -29.00 38.74 36.58
CA ALA A 1113 -28.90 38.06 35.29
C ALA A 1113 -29.39 36.59 35.33
N TYR A 1114 -29.55 36.01 36.52
CA TYR A 1114 -29.72 34.55 36.72
C TYR A 1114 -31.11 34.15 37.24
N PHE A 1115 -31.82 35.10 37.84
CA PHE A 1115 -33.15 34.95 38.39
C PHE A 1115 -34.07 35.94 37.66
N SER A 1116 -35.15 35.48 37.05
CA SER A 1116 -36.11 36.34 36.35
C SER A 1116 -36.76 37.36 37.31
N ALA A 1117 -37.48 38.36 36.77
CA ALA A 1117 -38.22 39.36 37.57
C ALA A 1117 -39.23 38.75 38.58
N THR A 1118 -39.55 37.46 38.45
CA THR A 1118 -40.43 36.67 39.32
C THR A 1118 -39.69 35.68 40.23
N GLY A 1119 -38.36 35.62 40.18
CA GLY A 1119 -37.54 34.50 40.68
C GLY A 1119 -36.72 34.76 41.95
N TYR A 1120 -37.14 35.64 42.85
CA TYR A 1120 -36.42 35.84 44.12
C TYR A 1120 -36.67 34.65 45.07
N TYR A 1121 -35.71 33.72 45.21
CA TYR A 1121 -35.76 32.62 46.19
C TYR A 1121 -35.29 33.05 47.59
N TYR A 1122 -35.69 34.27 47.98
CA TYR A 1122 -35.17 34.94 49.16
C TYR A 1122 -36.30 35.64 49.91
N HIS A 1123 -36.32 35.47 51.22
CA HIS A 1123 -37.31 36.09 52.09
C HIS A 1123 -36.91 37.53 52.43
N PRO A 1124 -37.86 38.47 52.43
CA PRO A 1124 -37.58 39.79 52.96
C PRO A 1124 -37.18 39.73 54.45
N LEU A 1125 -36.27 40.63 54.87
CA LEU A 1125 -35.71 40.66 56.22
C LEU A 1125 -36.41 41.73 57.05
N GLU A 1126 -36.84 41.35 58.26
CA GLU A 1126 -37.35 42.26 59.27
C GLU A 1126 -36.37 42.36 60.43
N VAL A 1127 -36.16 43.57 60.94
CA VAL A 1127 -35.44 43.78 62.21
C VAL A 1127 -36.45 44.24 63.26
N THR A 1128 -36.46 43.57 64.41
CA THR A 1128 -37.48 43.71 65.47
C THR A 1128 -36.85 43.70 66.86
N SER A 1129 -37.51 44.34 67.84
CA SER A 1129 -37.12 44.31 69.25
C SER A 1129 -37.49 43.00 69.97
N ASP A 1130 -38.14 42.08 69.26
CA ASP A 1130 -38.62 40.80 69.78
C ASP A 1130 -37.49 40.00 70.47
N PRO A 1131 -37.58 39.72 71.79
CA PRO A 1131 -36.59 38.92 72.50
C PRO A 1131 -36.45 37.49 71.95
N SER A 1132 -37.43 37.01 71.18
CA SER A 1132 -37.42 35.72 70.51
C SER A 1132 -36.82 35.76 69.10
N ALA A 1133 -36.58 36.94 68.52
CA ALA A 1133 -35.83 37.07 67.27
C ALA A 1133 -34.36 36.69 67.47
N VAL A 1134 -33.65 36.41 66.39
CA VAL A 1134 -32.36 35.70 66.43
C VAL A 1134 -31.22 36.67 66.09
N ASP A 1135 -30.09 36.58 66.81
CA ASP A 1135 -28.95 37.50 66.63
C ASP A 1135 -27.64 36.84 66.18
N GLU A 1136 -27.48 35.51 66.18
CA GLU A 1136 -26.24 34.86 65.71
C GLU A 1136 -26.47 33.55 64.92
N THR A 1137 -25.48 33.21 64.09
CA THR A 1137 -25.33 32.12 63.09
C THR A 1137 -26.48 31.10 63.00
N LEU A 1138 -27.49 31.47 62.21
CA LEU A 1138 -28.63 30.61 61.90
C LEU A 1138 -28.31 29.56 60.84
N GLU A 1139 -28.88 28.38 61.01
CA GLU A 1139 -29.26 27.52 59.90
C GLU A 1139 -30.23 28.28 58.98
N VAL A 1140 -29.93 28.34 57.69
CA VAL A 1140 -30.73 29.10 56.71
C VAL A 1140 -31.40 28.14 55.76
N THR A 1141 -32.73 28.18 55.71
CA THR A 1141 -33.49 27.47 54.69
C THR A 1141 -33.95 28.44 53.61
N LEU A 1142 -33.53 28.22 52.37
CA LEU A 1142 -34.03 29.01 51.23
C LEU A 1142 -35.45 28.56 50.90
N GLN A 1143 -36.43 29.45 50.96
CA GLN A 1143 -37.79 29.16 50.47
C GLN A 1143 -38.19 30.15 49.37
N ARG A 1144 -39.22 29.76 48.64
CA ARG A 1144 -39.75 30.56 47.53
C ARG A 1144 -40.46 31.79 48.07
N ASN A 1145 -40.11 32.99 47.57
CA ASN A 1145 -40.82 34.20 47.94
C ASN A 1145 -42.21 34.23 47.29
N ILE A 1146 -43.23 33.99 48.10
CA ILE A 1146 -44.65 34.08 47.71
C ILE A 1146 -45.28 35.34 48.36
N PRO A 1147 -46.35 35.92 47.78
CA PRO A 1147 -47.08 37.00 48.44
C PRO A 1147 -47.52 36.57 49.85
N ASN A 1148 -47.17 37.36 50.88
CA ASN A 1148 -47.36 37.07 52.31
C ASN A 1148 -46.40 36.02 52.92
N SER A 1149 -45.19 35.86 52.38
CA SER A 1149 -44.14 35.07 53.04
C SER A 1149 -43.80 35.64 54.43
N GLU A 1150 -43.56 34.77 55.42
CA GLU A 1150 -43.05 35.21 56.72
C GLU A 1150 -41.65 35.81 56.54
N PHE A 1151 -41.43 36.98 57.13
CA PHE A 1151 -40.15 37.68 57.12
C PHE A 1151 -39.18 37.02 58.08
N TYR A 1152 -37.90 36.93 57.71
CA TYR A 1152 -36.88 36.54 58.70
C TYR A 1152 -36.68 37.68 59.69
N LYS A 1153 -36.94 37.40 60.98
CA LYS A 1153 -36.85 38.38 62.06
C LYS A 1153 -35.51 38.31 62.76
N PHE A 1154 -34.74 39.40 62.67
CA PHE A 1154 -33.48 39.58 63.37
C PHE A 1154 -33.65 40.59 64.50
N LYS A 1155 -32.90 40.40 65.59
CA LYS A 1155 -32.88 41.35 66.70
C LYS A 1155 -32.06 42.60 66.37
N THR A 1156 -30.99 42.47 65.59
CA THR A 1156 -30.14 43.58 65.16
C THR A 1156 -30.03 43.72 63.65
N VAL A 1157 -29.80 44.96 63.20
CA VAL A 1157 -29.54 45.28 61.79
C VAL A 1157 -28.26 44.58 61.32
N SER A 1158 -27.23 44.51 62.16
CA SER A 1158 -25.97 43.85 61.85
C SER A 1158 -26.17 42.35 61.58
N SER A 1159 -27.03 41.65 62.32
CA SER A 1159 -27.33 40.23 62.06
C SER A 1159 -28.16 40.00 60.80
N ALA A 1160 -29.09 40.92 60.47
CA ALA A 1160 -29.78 40.91 59.18
C ALA A 1160 -28.81 41.18 58.00
N LEU A 1161 -27.85 42.10 58.17
CA LEU A 1161 -26.81 42.38 57.18
C LEU A 1161 -25.83 41.21 57.03
N ILE A 1162 -25.48 40.53 58.12
CA ILE A 1162 -24.69 39.30 58.10
C ILE A 1162 -25.44 38.21 57.34
N PHE A 1163 -26.74 38.01 57.59
CA PHE A 1163 -27.57 37.07 56.83
C PHE A 1163 -27.63 37.43 55.34
N ALA A 1164 -27.87 38.69 55.00
CA ALA A 1164 -27.86 39.17 53.62
C ALA A 1164 -26.49 38.95 52.95
N GLY A 1165 -25.41 39.20 53.68
CA GLY A 1165 -24.03 39.00 53.24
C GLY A 1165 -23.66 37.55 52.94
N ARG A 1166 -24.47 36.57 53.39
CA ARG A 1166 -24.33 35.15 53.02
C ARG A 1166 -24.73 34.88 51.57
N PHE A 1167 -25.22 35.87 50.83
CA PHE A 1167 -25.53 35.76 49.40
C PHE A 1167 -25.01 37.02 48.66
N ARG A 1168 -24.13 36.84 47.67
CA ARG A 1168 -23.55 37.97 46.91
C ARG A 1168 -24.65 38.78 46.21
N ASP A 1169 -24.60 40.11 46.23
CA ASP A 1169 -25.55 41.03 45.57
C ASP A 1169 -27.02 40.97 46.08
N TYR A 1170 -27.27 40.36 47.25
CA TYR A 1170 -28.51 40.49 48.02
C TYR A 1170 -28.95 41.92 48.42
N PRO A 1171 -28.08 42.96 48.58
CA PRO A 1171 -28.45 44.24 49.24
C PRO A 1171 -29.56 45.09 48.60
N LYS A 1172 -30.23 44.67 47.52
CA LYS A 1172 -31.29 45.48 46.87
C LYS A 1172 -32.69 45.26 47.46
N SER A 1173 -32.88 44.33 48.39
CA SER A 1173 -34.15 44.18 49.12
C SER A 1173 -34.15 45.06 50.39
N PRO A 1174 -35.18 45.90 50.62
CA PRO A 1174 -35.21 46.76 51.78
C PRO A 1174 -35.26 45.94 53.08
N ILE A 1175 -34.27 46.14 53.96
CA ILE A 1175 -34.36 45.66 55.35
C ILE A 1175 -35.42 46.51 56.05
N THR A 1176 -36.50 45.88 56.48
CA THR A 1176 -37.63 46.58 57.09
C THR A 1176 -37.48 46.56 58.61
N ILE A 1177 -37.32 47.73 59.22
CA ILE A 1177 -37.33 47.87 60.68
C ILE A 1177 -38.79 48.03 61.11
N ILE A 1178 -39.33 47.04 61.81
CA ILE A 1178 -40.75 47.01 62.18
C ILE A 1178 -41.03 47.43 63.64
N ASP A 1179 -39.99 47.77 64.42
CA ASP A 1179 -40.12 48.28 65.80
C ASP A 1179 -38.90 49.15 66.23
N SER A 1180 -38.98 49.82 67.39
CA SER A 1180 -37.90 50.64 67.96
C SER A 1180 -36.69 49.80 68.40
N ILE A 1181 -35.55 49.99 67.73
CA ILE A 1181 -34.30 49.30 68.03
C ILE A 1181 -33.42 50.21 68.89
N THR A 1182 -33.05 49.76 70.09
CA THR A 1182 -32.08 50.47 70.93
C THR A 1182 -30.67 50.11 70.47
N SER A 1183 -30.03 50.99 69.70
CA SER A 1183 -28.61 50.87 69.38
C SER A 1183 -27.80 50.87 70.68
N LEU A 1184 -27.13 49.75 70.97
CA LEU A 1184 -26.16 49.64 72.07
C LEU A 1184 -24.72 49.98 71.63
N THR A 1185 -24.49 50.32 70.36
CA THR A 1185 -23.18 50.77 69.83
C THR A 1185 -23.33 51.75 68.66
N SER A 1186 -22.45 52.75 68.62
CA SER A 1186 -22.45 53.92 67.72
C SER A 1186 -22.04 53.62 66.27
N GLU A 1187 -22.68 52.65 65.61
CA GLU A 1187 -22.46 52.45 64.18
C GLU A 1187 -23.35 53.39 63.37
N ALA A 1188 -22.71 54.28 62.61
CA ALA A 1188 -23.37 55.18 61.70
C ALA A 1188 -23.98 54.38 60.54
N ILE A 1189 -25.31 54.37 60.43
CA ILE A 1189 -26.01 53.93 59.22
C ILE A 1189 -25.81 55.02 58.16
N THR A 1190 -24.73 54.95 57.39
CA THR A 1190 -24.59 55.76 56.19
C THR A 1190 -25.38 55.11 55.08
N GLY A 1191 -26.54 55.66 54.77
CA GLY A 1191 -27.24 55.33 53.52
C GLY A 1191 -26.41 55.77 52.32
N ASN A 1192 -26.00 54.81 51.50
CA ASN A 1192 -25.99 54.88 50.04
C ASN A 1192 -25.62 53.50 49.46
N ASP A 1193 -26.47 53.09 48.50
CA ASP A 1193 -26.49 51.89 47.64
C ASP A 1193 -27.25 50.65 48.13
#